data_AF-G7PI35-F1
#
_entry.id   AF-G7PI35-F1
#
_cell.length_a   1.000
_cell.length_b   1.000
_cell.length_c   1.000
_cell.angle_alpha   90.00
_cell.angle_beta   90.00
_cell.angle_gamma   90.00
#
_symmetry.space_group_name_H-M   'P 1'
#
loop_
_entity.id
_entity.type
_entity.pdbx_description
1 polymer ?
#
loop_
_entity_poly.entity_id
_entity_poly.type
_entity_poly.pdbx_seq_one_letter_code
_entity_poly.pdbx_strand_id
1 'polypeptide(L)'
;MLSSMAATGSLKAALQVAEVLEAIVSCCMGPEGRQVLCTKPTGEVLLSRNGGRLLEALHLQHPIARMIVDCVSSHLKKTGDGAKTFIIFLCHLLRGLHAVTDREKDPLMCENIQTHGRHWKNCCQWKFISQALVTFQTQILDGIMDQYLSRHFLSIFSSAKERTLCRSSLELLLEAYFCGRVGRNNHKFISQLMCDYFFKCMTCKTGIDVFELVDDYFVELNVGVTGLPVSDSRIIAGLVLQKDFSVYCPADGDIRMVIVTETIQPLFSTSGSEFILNSEAQFQTSQFWIMEKTKAIMKHLRSQNVKLLLSSVKQPDLVIYYAGVNGISVVECLSSEEVSLIRRIIGLSPFVPPQAFSQCEISNTALVKFCKPLILRSKRYVHLGLIGTCTFIPHCVVLCGPVQGLIEQHEDALHGAFKMLRQLFKDLDLNYMTQTSDQNGTSSLFIYKNSGESYQAPDTGKGSIQRPYQDTVVENKDELEKTQTYLKVHSNLVISDVELETYIPYSTPTDTFETDETLKCLSLERNRLTDDSEPLLKNNSTAYSTRGNNRIDISYENLQVTNITGKGSMLPVSCKLQNMGASQSYLSSSMPAGCVLPVGGNFEILLHYYLLNYAKKCHQSEETMVSMIIANALLGIPRVLYKSKTGKYSFPHIYIRAVHALQTNQPLVSSQTGLESVTGKYQLLTSVLQCLTKILTIDLVITVKRHPQKVHNQDSEDEL
;
A
#
# COMPACT_ATOMS: atom_id res chain seq x y z
N MET A 1 2.96 -46.08 0.88
CA MET A 1 1.88 -45.98 1.89
C MET A 1 2.16 -44.90 2.93
N LEU A 2 3.32 -44.88 3.60
CA LEU A 2 3.64 -43.83 4.59
C LEU A 2 3.63 -42.39 4.02
N SER A 3 4.13 -42.16 2.80
CA SER A 3 4.09 -40.83 2.18
C SER A 3 2.66 -40.40 1.81
N SER A 4 1.84 -41.28 1.23
CA SER A 4 0.46 -40.91 0.85
C SER A 4 -0.40 -40.60 2.06
N MET A 5 -0.22 -41.32 3.17
CA MET A 5 -0.89 -41.03 4.44
C MET A 5 -0.42 -39.70 5.06
N ALA A 6 0.86 -39.35 4.94
CA ALA A 6 1.40 -38.08 5.42
C ALA A 6 0.88 -36.88 4.60
N ALA A 7 0.81 -37.01 3.27
CA ALA A 7 0.30 -35.95 2.39
C ALA A 7 -1.21 -35.72 2.56
N THR A 8 -2.03 -36.77 2.72
CA THR A 8 -3.45 -36.63 3.07
C THR A 8 -3.63 -36.03 4.48
N GLY A 9 -2.73 -36.34 5.42
CA GLY A 9 -2.68 -35.70 6.73
C GLY A 9 -2.39 -34.19 6.66
N SER A 10 -1.52 -33.78 5.74
CA SER A 10 -1.16 -32.38 5.49
C SER A 10 -2.34 -31.55 4.97
N LEU A 11 -3.10 -32.04 3.99
CA LEU A 11 -4.29 -31.34 3.48
C LEU A 11 -5.38 -31.21 4.55
N LYS A 12 -5.66 -32.29 5.29
CA LYS A 12 -6.66 -32.27 6.36
C LYS A 12 -6.28 -31.29 7.47
N ALA A 13 -5.01 -31.26 7.87
CA ALA A 13 -4.51 -30.28 8.83
C ALA A 13 -4.62 -28.85 8.30
N ALA A 14 -4.27 -28.61 7.03
CA ALA A 14 -4.42 -27.31 6.40
C ALA A 14 -5.87 -26.84 6.36
N LEU A 15 -6.82 -27.74 6.04
CA LEU A 15 -8.24 -27.44 6.08
C LEU A 15 -8.67 -27.05 7.50
N GLN A 16 -8.35 -27.84 8.52
CA GLN A 16 -8.70 -27.53 9.91
C GLN A 16 -8.16 -26.16 10.36
N VAL A 17 -6.92 -25.84 10.00
CA VAL A 17 -6.32 -24.53 10.27
C VAL A 17 -7.09 -23.41 9.55
N ALA A 18 -7.37 -23.59 8.26
CA ALA A 18 -8.10 -22.60 7.48
C ALA A 18 -9.53 -22.37 8.01
N GLU A 19 -10.20 -23.41 8.51
CA GLU A 19 -11.54 -23.32 9.11
C GLU A 19 -11.52 -22.50 10.41
N VAL A 20 -10.51 -22.66 11.25
CA VAL A 20 -10.33 -21.85 12.46
C VAL A 20 -10.09 -20.39 12.09
N LEU A 21 -9.20 -20.13 11.13
CA LEU A 21 -8.93 -18.77 10.66
C LEU A 21 -10.18 -18.13 10.01
N GLU A 22 -10.95 -18.90 9.23
CA GLU A 22 -12.20 -18.47 8.63
C GLU A 22 -13.24 -18.10 9.69
N ALA A 23 -13.39 -18.90 10.75
CA ALA A 23 -14.31 -18.62 11.84
C ALA A 23 -13.99 -17.28 12.52
N ILE A 24 -12.71 -16.95 12.68
CA ILE A 24 -12.26 -15.67 13.24
C ILE A 24 -12.63 -14.51 12.30
N VAL A 25 -12.31 -14.59 11.01
CA VAL A 25 -12.45 -13.43 10.11
C VAL A 25 -13.84 -13.26 9.49
N SER A 26 -14.62 -14.34 9.38
CA SER A 26 -15.94 -14.33 8.74
C SER A 26 -16.97 -13.50 9.51
N CYS A 27 -16.86 -13.39 10.82
CA CYS A 27 -17.75 -12.56 11.63
C CYS A 27 -17.57 -11.05 11.38
N CYS A 28 -16.41 -10.64 10.84
CA CYS A 28 -16.05 -9.26 10.51
C CYS A 28 -16.31 -8.91 9.03
N MET A 29 -16.92 -9.80 8.24
CA MET A 29 -17.08 -9.59 6.80
C MET A 29 -18.22 -8.64 6.43
N GLY A 30 -17.94 -7.78 5.45
CA GLY A 30 -18.92 -6.86 4.88
C GLY A 30 -19.35 -5.70 5.81
N PRO A 31 -20.33 -4.89 5.37
CA PRO A 31 -20.83 -3.74 6.13
C PRO A 31 -21.54 -4.15 7.43
N GLU A 32 -22.08 -5.37 7.46
CA GLU A 32 -22.75 -5.95 8.63
C GLU A 32 -21.78 -6.67 9.59
N GLY A 33 -20.48 -6.65 9.30
CA GLY A 33 -19.44 -7.29 10.10
C GLY A 33 -19.36 -6.73 11.53
N ARG A 34 -19.25 -7.66 12.49
CA ARG A 34 -19.08 -7.38 13.92
C ARG A 34 -17.61 -7.07 14.24
N GLN A 35 -17.37 -6.43 15.37
CA GLN A 35 -16.02 -6.27 15.92
C GLN A 35 -15.57 -7.55 16.63
N VAL A 36 -14.28 -7.85 16.53
CA VAL A 36 -13.62 -8.89 17.31
C VAL A 36 -12.77 -8.21 18.38
N LEU A 37 -12.92 -8.69 19.62
CA LEU A 37 -12.12 -8.29 20.76
C LEU A 37 -11.08 -9.38 21.03
N CYS A 38 -9.81 -9.01 20.97
CA CYS A 38 -8.67 -9.86 21.27
C CYS A 38 -7.94 -9.30 22.49
N THR A 39 -7.66 -10.14 23.49
CA THR A 39 -6.84 -9.76 24.64
C THR A 39 -5.46 -10.40 24.48
N LYS A 40 -4.41 -9.58 24.46
CA LYS A 40 -3.03 -10.07 24.43
C LYS A 40 -2.63 -10.59 25.81
N PRO A 41 -1.61 -11.48 25.91
CA PRO A 41 -1.07 -11.93 27.20
C PRO A 41 -0.59 -10.78 28.11
N THR A 42 -0.25 -9.63 27.53
CA THR A 42 0.12 -8.40 28.23
C THR A 42 -1.05 -7.70 28.94
N GLY A 43 -2.29 -8.14 28.72
CA GLY A 43 -3.51 -7.48 29.18
C GLY A 43 -4.01 -6.38 28.23
N GLU A 44 -3.26 -6.07 27.16
CA GLU A 44 -3.70 -5.12 26.13
C GLU A 44 -4.90 -5.68 25.34
N VAL A 45 -5.94 -4.86 25.18
CA VAL A 45 -7.15 -5.22 24.45
C VAL A 45 -7.14 -4.58 23.06
N LEU A 46 -7.18 -5.42 22.04
CA LEU A 46 -7.36 -5.03 20.64
C LEU A 46 -8.83 -5.22 20.24
N LEU A 47 -9.49 -4.15 19.81
CA LEU A 47 -10.83 -4.21 19.22
C LEU A 47 -10.72 -3.88 17.74
N SER A 48 -10.97 -4.85 16.84
CA SER A 48 -10.79 -4.62 15.40
C SER A 48 -11.82 -5.32 14.50
N ARG A 49 -12.06 -4.72 13.33
CA ARG A 49 -12.72 -5.35 12.16
C ARG A 49 -11.78 -5.59 10.99
N ASN A 50 -10.55 -5.09 11.08
CA ASN A 50 -9.57 -5.22 10.03
C ASN A 50 -8.98 -6.65 10.08
N GLY A 51 -9.21 -7.43 9.03
CA GLY A 51 -8.79 -8.82 8.98
C GLY A 51 -7.28 -9.00 9.07
N GLY A 52 -6.50 -8.11 8.43
CA GLY A 52 -5.03 -8.18 8.50
C GLY A 52 -4.54 -8.01 9.93
N ARG A 53 -5.01 -6.93 10.57
CA ARG A 53 -4.68 -6.59 11.95
C ARG A 53 -5.11 -7.66 12.96
N LEU A 54 -6.28 -8.29 12.75
CA LEU A 54 -6.74 -9.40 13.57
C LEU A 54 -5.81 -10.61 13.43
N LEU A 55 -5.42 -10.98 12.21
CA LEU A 55 -4.55 -12.13 11.94
C LEU A 55 -3.14 -11.92 12.50
N GLU A 56 -2.59 -10.71 12.38
CA GLU A 56 -1.28 -10.34 12.92
C GLU A 56 -1.24 -10.35 14.46
N ALA A 57 -2.38 -10.11 15.11
CA ALA A 57 -2.49 -10.16 16.57
C ALA A 57 -2.57 -11.60 17.13
N LEU A 58 -2.76 -12.62 16.29
CA LEU A 58 -2.89 -14.01 16.75
C LEU A 58 -1.52 -14.61 17.09
N HIS A 59 -1.45 -15.33 18.21
CA HIS A 59 -0.28 -16.16 18.54
C HIS A 59 -0.39 -17.53 17.87
N LEU A 60 0.25 -17.69 16.71
CA LEU A 60 0.13 -18.87 15.86
C LEU A 60 1.22 -19.91 16.15
N GLN A 61 0.86 -21.03 16.77
CA GLN A 61 1.78 -22.15 17.01
C GLN A 61 1.92 -23.05 15.79
N HIS A 62 0.83 -23.29 15.04
CA HIS A 62 0.82 -24.22 13.93
C HIS A 62 1.59 -23.67 12.71
N PRO A 63 2.53 -24.42 12.10
CA PRO A 63 3.36 -23.92 11.00
C PRO A 63 2.55 -23.54 9.75
N ILE A 64 1.52 -24.31 9.40
CA ILE A 64 0.62 -23.97 8.27
C ILE A 64 -0.15 -22.67 8.57
N ALA A 65 -0.52 -22.41 9.83
CA ALA A 65 -1.24 -21.19 10.18
C ALA A 65 -0.35 -19.96 9.99
N ARG A 66 0.92 -20.04 10.43
CA ARG A 66 1.93 -19.01 10.19
C ARG A 66 2.13 -18.76 8.69
N MET A 67 2.31 -19.83 7.91
CA MET A 67 2.47 -19.71 6.45
C MET A 67 1.26 -19.03 5.78
N ILE A 68 0.04 -19.40 6.16
CA ILE A 68 -1.19 -18.77 5.61
C ILE A 68 -1.22 -17.28 5.98
N VAL A 69 -0.95 -16.93 7.23
CA VAL A 69 -0.95 -15.52 7.67
C VAL A 69 0.18 -14.72 7.01
N ASP A 70 1.37 -15.31 6.82
CA ASP A 70 2.47 -14.69 6.08
C ASP A 70 2.08 -14.42 4.61
N CYS A 71 1.36 -15.35 3.97
CA CYS A 71 0.81 -15.13 2.62
C CYS A 71 -0.21 -13.98 2.61
N VAL A 72 -1.08 -13.88 3.61
CA VAL A 72 -2.03 -12.77 3.75
C VAL A 72 -1.31 -11.44 3.97
N SER A 73 -0.32 -11.37 4.87
CA SER A 73 0.46 -10.15 5.11
C SER A 73 1.25 -9.74 3.87
N SER A 74 1.81 -10.69 3.12
CA SER A 74 2.46 -10.39 1.83
C SER A 74 1.48 -9.86 0.79
N HIS A 75 0.24 -10.36 0.77
CA HIS A 75 -0.82 -9.85 -0.11
C HIS A 75 -1.20 -8.41 0.28
N LEU A 76 -1.48 -8.17 1.56
CA LEU A 76 -1.85 -6.85 2.08
C LEU A 76 -0.78 -5.78 1.88
N LYS A 77 0.50 -6.15 1.97
CA LYS A 77 1.62 -5.23 1.66
C LYS A 77 1.53 -4.69 0.24
N LYS A 78 0.98 -5.45 -0.71
CA LYS A 78 0.82 -5.03 -2.11
C LYS A 78 -0.52 -4.38 -2.40
N THR A 79 -1.61 -4.94 -1.86
CA THR A 79 -2.99 -4.57 -2.25
C THR A 79 -3.71 -3.69 -1.24
N GLY A 80 -3.30 -3.72 0.03
CA GLY A 80 -4.01 -3.05 1.13
C GLY A 80 -5.42 -3.58 1.42
N ASP A 81 -5.87 -4.63 0.73
CA ASP A 81 -7.21 -5.22 0.87
C ASP A 81 -7.17 -6.75 0.79
N GLY A 82 -8.29 -7.43 1.03
CA GLY A 82 -8.48 -8.83 0.71
C GLY A 82 -8.23 -9.81 1.83
N ALA A 83 -7.70 -9.41 3.00
CA ALA A 83 -7.32 -10.33 4.09
C ALA A 83 -8.40 -11.36 4.44
N LYS A 84 -9.62 -10.87 4.70
CA LYS A 84 -10.75 -11.72 5.08
C LYS A 84 -11.16 -12.62 3.91
N THR A 85 -11.21 -12.06 2.71
CA THR A 85 -11.62 -12.76 1.48
C THR A 85 -10.63 -13.86 1.13
N PHE A 86 -9.34 -13.61 1.35
CA PHE A 86 -8.25 -14.55 1.16
C PHE A 86 -8.48 -15.83 1.97
N ILE A 87 -8.68 -15.68 3.28
CA ILE A 87 -8.88 -16.81 4.20
C ILE A 87 -10.14 -17.59 3.84
N ILE A 88 -11.26 -16.90 3.60
CA ILE A 88 -12.53 -17.54 3.24
C ILE A 88 -12.38 -18.32 1.94
N PHE A 89 -11.76 -17.72 0.93
CA PHE A 89 -11.59 -18.35 -0.38
C PHE A 89 -10.66 -19.56 -0.29
N LEU A 90 -9.52 -19.44 0.40
CA LEU A 90 -8.60 -20.55 0.63
C LEU A 90 -9.29 -21.70 1.36
N CYS A 91 -10.07 -21.41 2.41
CA CYS A 91 -10.81 -22.41 3.16
C CYS A 91 -11.81 -23.16 2.27
N HIS A 92 -12.54 -22.45 1.40
CA HIS A 92 -13.49 -23.06 0.47
C HIS A 92 -12.80 -23.91 -0.61
N LEU A 93 -11.62 -23.51 -1.09
CA LEU A 93 -10.82 -24.32 -2.01
C LEU A 93 -10.37 -25.62 -1.35
N LEU A 94 -9.86 -25.54 -0.10
CA LEU A 94 -9.45 -26.71 0.67
C LEU A 94 -10.61 -27.67 0.94
N ARG A 95 -11.82 -27.15 1.22
CA ARG A 95 -13.04 -27.97 1.34
C ARG A 95 -13.39 -28.67 0.03
N GLY A 96 -13.31 -27.97 -1.09
CA GLY A 96 -13.56 -28.53 -2.41
C GLY A 96 -12.59 -29.67 -2.75
N LEU A 97 -11.30 -29.48 -2.47
CA LEU A 97 -10.27 -30.50 -2.67
C LEU A 97 -10.46 -31.71 -1.73
N HIS A 98 -10.78 -31.49 -0.46
CA HIS A 98 -11.02 -32.57 0.49
C HIS A 98 -12.24 -33.42 0.11
N ALA A 99 -13.32 -32.78 -0.36
CA ALA A 99 -14.54 -33.47 -0.78
C ALA A 99 -14.33 -34.39 -1.99
N VAL A 100 -13.43 -34.02 -2.90
CA VAL A 100 -13.01 -34.88 -4.01
C VAL A 100 -12.32 -36.13 -3.49
N THR A 101 -11.42 -36.00 -2.53
CA THR A 101 -10.64 -37.12 -1.97
C THR A 101 -11.48 -38.12 -1.18
N ASP A 102 -12.56 -37.66 -0.52
CA ASP A 102 -13.43 -38.55 0.25
C ASP A 102 -14.42 -39.32 -0.63
N ARG A 103 -14.88 -38.75 -1.75
CA ARG A 103 -15.76 -39.44 -2.70
C ARG A 103 -15.09 -40.63 -3.40
N GLU A 104 -13.77 -40.69 -3.44
CA GLU A 104 -13.02 -41.84 -3.97
C GLU A 104 -12.99 -43.05 -3.02
N LYS A 105 -13.45 -42.92 -1.76
CA LYS A 105 -13.38 -43.98 -0.74
C LYS A 105 -14.65 -44.82 -0.59
N ASP A 106 -15.78 -44.44 -1.19
CA ASP A 106 -17.03 -45.20 -1.15
C ASP A 106 -17.21 -46.09 -2.41
N PRO A 107 -17.17 -47.43 -2.32
CA PRO A 107 -17.17 -48.31 -3.50
C PRO A 107 -18.56 -48.61 -4.09
N LEU A 108 -19.66 -48.16 -3.48
CA LEU A 108 -20.98 -48.79 -3.69
C LEU A 108 -22.05 -47.94 -4.40
N MET A 109 -21.75 -46.74 -4.87
CA MET A 109 -22.73 -45.92 -5.61
C MET A 109 -22.08 -45.12 -6.74
N CYS A 110 -21.61 -45.79 -7.80
CA CYS A 110 -20.97 -45.10 -8.91
C CYS A 110 -21.26 -45.79 -10.25
N GLU A 111 -22.47 -45.61 -10.79
CA GLU A 111 -22.81 -46.08 -12.15
C GLU A 111 -22.83 -44.99 -13.23
N ASN A 112 -22.80 -43.69 -12.89
CA ASN A 112 -22.84 -42.62 -13.91
C ASN A 112 -21.60 -41.70 -13.97
N ILE A 113 -20.49 -42.07 -13.33
CA ILE A 113 -19.19 -41.39 -13.45
C ILE A 113 -18.08 -42.44 -13.66
N GLN A 114 -18.30 -43.41 -14.55
CA GLN A 114 -17.32 -44.46 -14.82
C GLN A 114 -16.45 -44.11 -16.04
N THR A 115 -15.49 -43.20 -15.84
CA THR A 115 -14.20 -43.18 -16.56
C THR A 115 -13.14 -42.30 -15.87
N HIS A 116 -13.46 -41.53 -14.83
CA HIS A 116 -12.52 -40.54 -14.26
C HIS A 116 -11.80 -40.94 -12.98
N GLY A 117 -12.21 -42.00 -12.29
CA GLY A 117 -11.74 -42.29 -10.93
C GLY A 117 -10.58 -43.28 -10.77
N ARG A 118 -9.93 -43.75 -11.85
CA ARG A 118 -8.99 -44.90 -11.74
C ARG A 118 -7.48 -44.60 -11.75
N HIS A 119 -7.04 -43.35 -11.88
CA HIS A 119 -5.60 -43.03 -11.97
C HIS A 119 -4.97 -42.48 -10.67
N TRP A 120 -5.78 -42.14 -9.68
CA TRP A 120 -5.31 -41.34 -8.54
C TRP A 120 -5.00 -42.25 -7.33
N LYS A 121 -3.82 -42.89 -7.29
CA LYS A 121 -3.48 -43.83 -6.20
C LYS A 121 -2.41 -43.43 -5.18
N ASN A 122 -1.64 -42.34 -5.31
CA ASN A 122 -0.58 -41.99 -4.32
C ASN A 122 -0.11 -40.52 -4.44
N CYS A 123 0.43 -39.93 -3.34
CA CYS A 123 1.21 -38.68 -3.15
C CYS A 123 1.42 -37.69 -4.31
N CYS A 124 1.73 -38.17 -5.51
CA CYS A 124 1.89 -37.37 -6.73
C CYS A 124 0.64 -36.55 -7.10
N GLN A 125 -0.53 -36.95 -6.60
CA GLN A 125 -1.82 -36.27 -6.72
C GLN A 125 -1.78 -34.75 -6.49
N TRP A 126 -1.20 -34.31 -5.37
CA TRP A 126 -1.19 -32.90 -5.01
C TRP A 126 -0.22 -32.09 -5.87
N LYS A 127 0.84 -32.73 -6.36
CA LYS A 127 1.78 -32.12 -7.33
C LYS A 127 1.11 -31.87 -8.68
N PHE A 128 0.27 -32.80 -9.14
CA PHE A 128 -0.50 -32.61 -10.38
C PHE A 128 -1.55 -31.50 -10.23
N ILE A 129 -2.32 -31.49 -9.13
CA ILE A 129 -3.28 -30.40 -8.86
C ILE A 129 -2.55 -29.06 -8.72
N SER A 130 -1.42 -29.03 -8.00
CA SER A 130 -0.54 -27.87 -7.89
C SER A 130 -0.11 -27.36 -9.27
N GLN A 131 0.31 -28.25 -10.17
CA GLN A 131 0.69 -27.89 -11.53
C GLN A 131 -0.51 -27.36 -12.32
N ALA A 132 -1.65 -28.01 -12.23
CA ALA A 132 -2.89 -27.58 -12.89
C ALA A 132 -3.39 -26.22 -12.36
N LEU A 133 -3.17 -25.89 -11.08
CA LEU A 133 -3.46 -24.56 -10.52
C LEU A 133 -2.57 -23.47 -11.14
N VAL A 134 -1.30 -23.77 -11.36
CA VAL A 134 -0.37 -22.84 -12.03
C VAL A 134 -0.76 -22.66 -13.49
N THR A 135 -1.09 -23.74 -14.20
CA THR A 135 -1.59 -23.68 -15.58
C THR A 135 -2.91 -22.91 -15.67
N PHE A 136 -3.84 -23.13 -14.74
CA PHE A 136 -5.09 -22.38 -14.66
C PHE A 136 -4.83 -20.88 -14.52
N GLN A 137 -3.90 -20.50 -13.63
CA GLN A 137 -3.58 -19.10 -13.38
C GLN A 137 -3.03 -18.42 -14.65
N THR A 138 -2.14 -19.09 -15.39
CA THR A 138 -1.45 -18.49 -16.55
C THR A 138 -2.19 -18.66 -17.88
N GLN A 139 -3.08 -19.63 -18.03
CA GLN A 139 -3.69 -19.92 -19.33
C GLN A 139 -5.20 -19.67 -19.35
N ILE A 140 -5.89 -19.84 -18.21
CA ILE A 140 -7.36 -19.83 -18.16
C ILE A 140 -7.86 -18.54 -17.52
N LEU A 141 -7.32 -18.16 -16.36
CA LEU A 141 -7.79 -17.00 -15.63
C LEU A 141 -7.62 -15.72 -16.45
N ASP A 142 -6.44 -15.52 -17.04
CA ASP A 142 -6.12 -14.35 -17.87
C ASP A 142 -7.04 -14.24 -19.09
N GLY A 143 -7.25 -15.35 -19.81
CA GLY A 143 -8.19 -15.38 -20.94
C GLY A 143 -9.64 -15.12 -20.53
N ILE A 144 -10.07 -15.61 -19.36
CA ILE A 144 -11.43 -15.36 -18.85
C ILE A 144 -11.61 -13.89 -18.44
N MET A 145 -10.59 -13.30 -17.82
CA MET A 145 -10.59 -11.89 -17.43
C MET A 145 -10.69 -10.98 -18.65
N ASP A 146 -9.87 -11.22 -19.67
CA ASP A 146 -9.80 -10.40 -20.89
C ASP A 146 -11.03 -10.58 -21.80
N GLN A 147 -11.45 -11.82 -22.07
CA GLN A 147 -12.48 -12.08 -23.10
C GLN A 147 -13.92 -11.95 -22.59
N TYR A 148 -14.16 -12.24 -21.30
CA TYR A 148 -15.50 -12.37 -20.74
C TYR A 148 -15.79 -11.34 -19.66
N LEU A 149 -14.94 -11.23 -18.62
CA LEU A 149 -15.21 -10.31 -17.51
C LEU A 149 -15.03 -8.85 -17.89
N SER A 150 -14.11 -8.54 -18.82
CA SER A 150 -13.85 -7.18 -19.32
C SER A 150 -15.11 -6.41 -19.76
N ARG A 151 -16.09 -7.13 -20.30
CA ARG A 151 -17.39 -6.59 -20.76
C ARG A 151 -18.24 -6.00 -19.64
N HIS A 152 -17.95 -6.36 -18.39
CA HIS A 152 -18.67 -5.91 -17.20
C HIS A 152 -17.93 -4.80 -16.44
N PHE A 153 -16.68 -4.51 -16.79
CA PHE A 153 -15.88 -3.54 -16.05
C PHE A 153 -16.33 -2.11 -16.32
N LEU A 154 -16.39 -1.34 -15.23
CA LEU A 154 -16.58 0.10 -15.26
C LEU A 154 -15.22 0.77 -15.11
N SER A 155 -15.08 1.98 -15.65
CA SER A 155 -13.92 2.83 -15.39
C SER A 155 -14.19 3.78 -14.23
N ILE A 156 -13.29 3.82 -13.24
CA ILE A 156 -13.30 4.85 -12.20
C ILE A 156 -12.86 6.23 -12.74
N PHE A 157 -12.09 6.24 -13.83
CA PHE A 157 -11.57 7.45 -14.44
C PHE A 157 -12.61 8.11 -15.34
N SER A 158 -12.68 9.43 -15.31
CA SER A 158 -13.54 10.24 -16.19
C SER A 158 -13.01 10.31 -17.63
N SER A 159 -11.70 10.18 -17.82
CA SER A 159 -11.04 10.14 -19.13
C SER A 159 -9.92 9.10 -19.13
N ALA A 160 -9.94 8.21 -20.13
CA ALA A 160 -8.94 7.15 -20.26
C ALA A 160 -7.51 7.67 -20.55
N LYS A 161 -7.37 8.86 -21.16
CA LYS A 161 -6.07 9.42 -21.53
C LYS A 161 -5.36 10.12 -20.36
N GLU A 162 -6.11 10.76 -19.47
CA GLU A 162 -5.56 11.60 -18.40
C GLU A 162 -5.60 10.92 -17.02
N ARG A 163 -6.20 9.72 -16.90
CA ARG A 163 -6.41 8.99 -15.63
C ARG A 163 -6.96 9.88 -14.51
N THR A 164 -7.84 10.81 -14.88
CA THR A 164 -8.44 11.75 -13.94
C THR A 164 -9.52 11.05 -13.11
N LEU A 165 -9.41 11.12 -11.79
CA LEU A 165 -10.40 10.58 -10.86
C LEU A 165 -11.52 11.59 -10.61
N CYS A 166 -12.76 11.12 -10.71
CA CYS A 166 -13.90 11.86 -10.21
C CYS A 166 -14.05 11.64 -8.70
N ARG A 167 -14.36 12.71 -7.96
CA ARG A 167 -14.56 12.68 -6.51
C ARG A 167 -15.65 11.70 -6.09
N SER A 168 -16.80 11.70 -6.77
CA SER A 168 -17.92 10.80 -6.43
C SER A 168 -17.57 9.33 -6.65
N SER A 169 -16.83 9.00 -7.71
CA SER A 169 -16.35 7.65 -7.99
C SER A 169 -15.39 7.15 -6.90
N LEU A 170 -14.48 8.02 -6.46
CA LEU A 170 -13.54 7.73 -5.40
C LEU A 170 -14.24 7.53 -4.05
N GLU A 171 -15.23 8.36 -3.73
CA GLU A 171 -16.04 8.22 -2.51
C GLU A 171 -16.78 6.88 -2.47
N LEU A 172 -17.37 6.43 -3.58
CA LEU A 172 -18.04 5.12 -3.67
C LEU A 172 -17.08 3.94 -3.45
N LEU A 173 -15.82 4.05 -3.92
CA LEU A 173 -14.79 3.05 -3.71
C LEU A 173 -14.31 3.05 -2.24
N LEU A 174 -14.03 4.23 -1.69
CA LEU A 174 -13.53 4.38 -0.32
C LEU A 174 -14.57 4.00 0.72
N GLU A 175 -15.84 4.38 0.55
CA GLU A 175 -16.94 3.97 1.44
C GLU A 175 -17.07 2.45 1.52
N ALA A 176 -17.05 1.76 0.37
CA ALA A 176 -17.04 0.30 0.32
C ALA A 176 -15.80 -0.30 1.01
N TYR A 177 -14.63 0.31 0.83
CA TYR A 177 -13.39 -0.16 1.46
C TYR A 177 -13.40 -0.01 2.98
N PHE A 178 -13.81 1.17 3.49
CA PHE A 178 -13.76 1.50 4.91
C PHE A 178 -14.92 0.89 5.71
N CYS A 179 -16.07 0.61 5.10
CA CYS A 179 -17.22 0.04 5.81
C CYS A 179 -16.88 -1.28 6.52
N GLY A 180 -16.00 -2.09 5.91
CA GLY A 180 -15.53 -3.37 6.46
C GLY A 180 -14.34 -3.28 7.41
N ARG A 181 -13.89 -2.08 7.81
CA ARG A 181 -12.65 -1.85 8.60
C ARG A 181 -12.81 -0.88 9.75
N VAL A 182 -13.40 0.28 9.48
CA VAL A 182 -13.46 1.43 10.40
C VAL A 182 -14.72 1.35 11.27
N GLY A 183 -15.77 0.71 10.76
CA GLY A 183 -17.06 0.56 11.43
C GLY A 183 -18.13 1.54 10.95
N ARG A 184 -19.40 1.24 11.25
CA ARG A 184 -20.54 1.97 10.66
C ARG A 184 -20.62 3.45 11.01
N ASN A 185 -20.26 3.80 12.24
CA ASN A 185 -20.43 5.17 12.72
C ASN A 185 -19.43 6.14 12.07
N ASN A 186 -18.26 5.65 11.68
CA ASN A 186 -17.14 6.49 11.27
C ASN A 186 -16.75 6.31 9.80
N HIS A 187 -17.17 5.24 9.11
CA HIS A 187 -16.67 4.97 7.76
C HIS A 187 -16.93 6.12 6.79
N LYS A 188 -18.10 6.78 6.84
CA LYS A 188 -18.42 7.87 5.89
C LYS A 188 -17.49 9.05 6.07
N PHE A 189 -17.30 9.46 7.32
CA PHE A 189 -16.41 10.54 7.68
C PHE A 189 -14.95 10.22 7.30
N ILE A 190 -14.46 9.02 7.61
CA ILE A 190 -13.09 8.61 7.25
C ILE A 190 -12.92 8.50 5.73
N SER A 191 -13.93 8.02 4.99
CA SER A 191 -13.91 8.02 3.52
C SER A 191 -13.80 9.42 2.95
N GLN A 192 -14.56 10.38 3.48
CA GLN A 192 -14.51 11.79 3.06
C GLN A 192 -13.15 12.41 3.40
N LEU A 193 -12.63 12.18 4.61
CA LEU A 193 -11.32 12.65 5.04
C LEU A 193 -10.21 12.10 4.11
N MET A 194 -10.26 10.82 3.78
CA MET A 194 -9.32 10.20 2.85
C MET A 194 -9.43 10.77 1.43
N CYS A 195 -10.66 11.00 0.96
CA CYS A 195 -10.92 11.62 -0.34
C CYS A 195 -10.35 13.05 -0.40
N ASP A 196 -10.62 13.86 0.62
CA ASP A 196 -10.07 15.22 0.74
C ASP A 196 -8.54 15.20 0.81
N TYR A 197 -7.97 14.26 1.56
CA TYR A 197 -6.52 14.12 1.67
C TYR A 197 -5.90 13.76 0.32
N PHE A 198 -6.50 12.80 -0.40
CA PHE A 198 -6.09 12.42 -1.73
C PHE A 198 -6.05 13.63 -2.68
N PHE A 199 -7.14 14.42 -2.79
CA PHE A 199 -7.17 15.57 -3.70
C PHE A 199 -6.32 16.76 -3.24
N LYS A 200 -6.00 16.88 -1.94
CA LYS A 200 -5.07 17.90 -1.43
C LYS A 200 -3.61 17.55 -1.71
N CYS A 201 -3.26 16.27 -1.62
CA CYS A 201 -1.88 15.79 -1.82
C CYS A 201 -1.54 15.55 -3.28
N MET A 202 -2.52 15.13 -4.07
CA MET A 202 -2.35 14.70 -5.46
C MET A 202 -2.87 15.80 -6.39
N THR A 203 -1.98 16.45 -7.14
CA THR A 203 -2.42 17.17 -8.34
C THR A 203 -2.86 16.11 -9.36
N CYS A 204 -4.08 16.21 -9.91
CA CYS A 204 -4.74 15.19 -10.77
C CYS A 204 -3.97 14.80 -12.05
N LYS A 205 -2.72 15.24 -12.23
CA LYS A 205 -1.88 15.08 -13.41
C LYS A 205 -0.68 14.14 -13.24
N THR A 206 -0.50 13.44 -12.11
CA THR A 206 0.81 12.79 -11.82
C THR A 206 0.73 11.33 -11.36
N GLY A 207 1.80 10.59 -11.72
CA GLY A 207 1.87 9.14 -11.85
C GLY A 207 2.18 8.34 -10.57
N ILE A 208 2.57 7.09 -10.80
CA ILE A 208 2.78 6.03 -9.79
C ILE A 208 3.74 6.48 -8.66
N ASP A 209 4.71 7.34 -8.96
CA ASP A 209 5.77 7.79 -8.03
C ASP A 209 5.23 8.50 -6.78
N VAL A 210 4.10 9.20 -6.87
CA VAL A 210 3.51 9.88 -5.72
C VAL A 210 2.83 8.90 -4.78
N PHE A 211 2.19 7.86 -5.33
CA PHE A 211 1.66 6.77 -4.51
C PHE A 211 2.76 6.03 -3.76
N GLU A 212 3.93 5.86 -4.38
CA GLU A 212 5.10 5.25 -3.73
C GLU A 212 5.62 6.12 -2.59
N LEU A 213 5.74 7.42 -2.82
CA LEU A 213 6.13 8.36 -1.77
C LEU A 213 5.16 8.29 -0.56
N VAL A 214 3.86 8.34 -0.79
CA VAL A 214 2.88 8.31 0.31
C VAL A 214 2.86 6.94 1.00
N ASP A 215 3.03 5.85 0.26
CA ASP A 215 3.08 4.50 0.82
C ASP A 215 4.31 4.28 1.70
N ASP A 216 5.48 4.74 1.25
CA ASP A 216 6.77 4.60 1.94
C ASP A 216 6.85 5.45 3.21
N TYR A 217 6.24 6.64 3.20
CA TYR A 217 6.31 7.63 4.29
C TYR A 217 4.96 7.90 4.96
N PHE A 218 4.02 6.95 4.89
CA PHE A 218 2.67 7.16 5.45
C PHE A 218 2.70 7.44 6.95
N VAL A 219 3.63 6.82 7.69
CA VAL A 219 3.79 6.98 9.14
C VAL A 219 4.15 8.41 9.49
N GLU A 220 5.06 9.04 8.73
CA GLU A 220 5.52 10.42 8.92
C GLU A 220 4.49 11.44 8.42
N LEU A 221 3.62 11.04 7.48
CA LEU A 221 2.52 11.85 6.97
C LEU A 221 1.25 11.78 7.82
N ASN A 222 1.28 11.04 8.93
CA ASN A 222 0.14 10.83 9.80
C ASN A 222 0.48 11.08 11.28
N VAL A 223 -0.49 11.62 12.04
CA VAL A 223 -0.38 11.81 13.48
C VAL A 223 -1.64 11.35 14.19
N GLY A 224 -1.50 10.36 15.08
CA GLY A 224 -2.55 9.91 15.97
C GLY A 224 -2.68 10.76 17.25
N VAL A 225 -3.90 11.19 17.58
CA VAL A 225 -4.22 11.97 18.79
C VAL A 225 -5.31 11.28 19.61
N THR A 226 -4.92 10.76 20.78
CA THR A 226 -5.83 10.07 21.71
C THR A 226 -6.67 11.03 22.54
N GLY A 227 -7.86 10.56 22.94
CA GLY A 227 -8.78 11.24 23.86
C GLY A 227 -9.67 12.31 23.22
N LEU A 228 -9.68 12.41 21.89
CA LEU A 228 -10.59 13.26 21.12
C LEU A 228 -11.58 12.41 20.33
N PRO A 229 -12.79 12.91 20.02
CA PRO A 229 -13.72 12.19 19.15
C PRO A 229 -13.15 12.07 17.73
N VAL A 230 -13.59 11.05 16.99
CA VAL A 230 -13.10 10.79 15.63
C VAL A 230 -13.41 11.95 14.68
N SER A 231 -14.50 12.67 14.91
CA SER A 231 -14.90 13.87 14.16
C SER A 231 -13.88 15.02 14.18
N ASP A 232 -12.96 15.04 15.16
CA ASP A 232 -11.94 16.09 15.28
C ASP A 232 -10.73 15.83 14.35
N SER A 233 -10.70 14.67 13.69
CA SER A 233 -9.68 14.33 12.70
C SER A 233 -9.71 15.33 11.54
N ARG A 234 -8.55 15.76 11.08
CA ARG A 234 -8.43 16.81 10.06
C ARG A 234 -7.14 16.71 9.27
N ILE A 235 -7.11 17.38 8.14
CA ILE A 235 -5.92 17.49 7.30
C ILE A 235 -5.26 18.85 7.57
N ILE A 236 -3.98 18.82 7.90
CA ILE A 236 -3.15 20.02 8.12
C ILE A 236 -2.23 20.18 6.91
N ALA A 237 -2.17 21.39 6.33
CA ALA A 237 -1.24 21.68 5.24
C ALA A 237 0.19 21.77 5.76
N GLY A 238 1.14 21.11 5.09
CA GLY A 238 2.52 20.93 5.56
C GLY A 238 2.73 19.62 6.33
N LEU A 239 3.93 19.45 6.85
CA LEU A 239 4.33 18.29 7.67
C LEU A 239 4.18 18.62 9.17
N VAL A 240 3.83 17.62 9.96
CA VAL A 240 3.77 17.70 11.42
C VAL A 240 4.78 16.72 11.99
N LEU A 241 5.92 17.23 12.47
CA LEU A 241 6.98 16.41 13.04
C LEU A 241 6.64 16.08 14.49
N GLN A 242 6.85 14.83 14.89
CA GLN A 242 6.53 14.33 16.24
C GLN A 242 7.62 14.70 17.25
N LYS A 243 8.03 15.98 17.25
CA LYS A 243 9.08 16.58 18.07
C LYS A 243 8.65 17.95 18.57
N ASP A 244 9.26 18.40 19.66
CA ASP A 244 9.20 19.80 20.11
C ASP A 244 10.48 20.54 19.68
N PHE A 245 10.47 21.86 19.76
CA PHE A 245 11.67 22.67 19.52
C PHE A 245 12.63 22.56 20.71
N SER A 246 13.92 22.34 20.44
CA SER A 246 14.97 22.54 21.44
C SER A 246 15.10 24.03 21.79
N VAL A 247 15.05 24.86 20.75
CA VAL A 247 14.99 26.32 20.84
C VAL A 247 14.04 26.81 19.77
N TYR A 248 13.08 27.65 20.16
CA TYR A 248 12.14 28.27 19.24
C TYR A 248 12.38 29.77 19.16
N CYS A 249 12.71 30.22 17.95
CA CYS A 249 12.90 31.61 17.57
C CYS A 249 11.84 31.94 16.50
N PRO A 250 10.75 32.66 16.85
CA PRO A 250 9.69 32.97 15.89
C PRO A 250 10.23 33.80 14.72
N ALA A 251 9.84 33.40 13.52
CA ALA A 251 10.21 34.07 12.28
C ALA A 251 8.98 34.14 11.36
N ASP A 252 8.76 35.30 10.75
CA ASP A 252 7.67 35.54 9.80
C ASP A 252 8.15 35.38 8.36
N GLY A 253 7.26 34.90 7.49
CA GLY A 253 7.52 34.71 6.07
C GLY A 253 8.39 33.50 5.74
N ASP A 254 8.97 33.50 4.53
CA ASP A 254 9.79 32.40 4.05
C ASP A 254 11.12 32.31 4.83
N ILE A 255 11.34 31.15 5.43
CA ILE A 255 12.48 30.83 6.29
C ILE A 255 13.49 30.00 5.50
N ARG A 256 14.77 30.37 5.54
CA ARG A 256 15.84 29.46 5.09
C ARG A 256 16.14 28.43 6.17
N MET A 257 16.17 27.17 5.76
CA MET A 257 16.48 26.03 6.62
C MET A 257 17.73 25.28 6.16
N VAL A 258 18.34 24.56 7.11
CA VAL A 258 19.44 23.61 6.90
C VAL A 258 19.10 22.30 7.61
N ILE A 259 19.44 21.17 6.97
CA ILE A 259 19.35 19.83 7.56
C ILE A 259 20.76 19.35 7.88
N VAL A 260 21.00 18.84 9.09
CA VAL A 260 22.31 18.36 9.52
C VAL A 260 22.20 16.94 10.07
N THR A 261 23.05 16.05 9.57
CA THR A 261 23.08 14.64 9.98
C THR A 261 24.07 14.33 11.11
N GLU A 262 24.95 15.27 11.43
CA GLU A 262 26.02 15.14 12.42
C GLU A 262 25.97 16.28 13.45
N THR A 263 26.78 16.19 14.50
CA THR A 263 26.91 17.26 15.50
C THR A 263 27.66 18.44 14.90
N ILE A 264 27.13 19.66 15.05
CA ILE A 264 27.78 20.88 14.54
C ILE A 264 29.01 21.26 15.36
N GLN A 265 29.02 20.89 16.65
CA GLN A 265 30.15 21.17 17.53
C GLN A 265 31.41 20.44 17.03
N PRO A 266 32.55 21.14 16.88
CA PRO A 266 33.82 20.49 16.60
C PRO A 266 34.18 19.46 17.67
N LEU A 267 34.61 18.28 17.23
CA LEU A 267 35.11 17.23 18.12
C LEU A 267 36.57 17.54 18.51
N PHE A 268 36.97 17.13 19.71
CA PHE A 268 38.37 17.22 20.15
C PHE A 268 39.31 16.32 19.35
N SER A 269 38.79 15.20 18.84
CA SER A 269 39.53 14.24 18.03
C SER A 269 38.58 13.59 17.02
N THR A 270 39.12 13.16 15.89
CA THR A 270 38.43 12.33 14.90
C THR A 270 38.64 10.84 15.23
N SER A 271 37.75 9.98 14.72
CA SER A 271 37.86 8.53 14.91
C SER A 271 39.26 8.01 14.53
N GLY A 272 39.94 7.38 15.49
CA GLY A 272 41.30 6.87 15.32
C GLY A 272 42.42 7.82 15.72
N SER A 273 42.11 8.98 16.32
CA SER A 273 43.11 9.90 16.87
C SER A 273 42.98 10.05 18.39
N GLU A 274 44.10 10.11 19.11
CA GLU A 274 44.12 10.38 20.55
C GLU A 274 44.34 11.86 20.82
N PHE A 275 43.42 12.46 21.60
CA PHE A 275 43.56 13.83 22.05
C PHE A 275 44.23 13.86 23.43
N ILE A 276 45.53 14.19 23.45
CA ILE A 276 46.35 14.20 24.67
C ILE A 276 46.37 15.60 25.27
N LEU A 277 45.99 15.70 26.54
CA LEU A 277 46.00 16.94 27.33
C LEU A 277 47.08 16.86 28.40
N ASN A 278 48.04 17.79 28.37
CA ASN A 278 49.17 17.81 29.31
C ASN A 278 48.97 18.82 30.45
N SER A 279 47.90 19.62 30.42
CA SER A 279 47.57 20.60 31.47
C SER A 279 46.10 20.99 31.44
N GLU A 280 45.60 21.47 32.59
CA GLU A 280 44.25 22.02 32.69
C GLU A 280 44.07 23.29 31.83
N ALA A 281 45.11 24.11 31.69
CA ALA A 281 45.09 25.29 30.82
C ALA A 281 44.88 24.93 29.34
N GLN A 282 45.48 23.83 28.86
CA GLN A 282 45.24 23.32 27.51
C GLN A 282 43.80 22.84 27.34
N PHE A 283 43.24 22.18 28.35
CA PHE A 283 41.84 21.76 28.32
C PHE A 283 40.91 22.98 28.23
N GLN A 284 41.10 23.99 29.08
CA GLN A 284 40.32 25.23 29.04
C GLN A 284 40.45 25.96 27.70
N THR A 285 41.67 26.04 27.15
CA THR A 285 41.91 26.66 25.83
C THR A 285 41.20 25.89 24.72
N SER A 286 41.19 24.56 24.78
CA SER A 286 40.50 23.71 23.81
C SER A 286 38.98 23.85 23.88
N GLN A 287 38.41 23.96 25.09
CA GLN A 287 36.98 24.25 25.28
C GLN A 287 36.62 25.64 24.74
N PHE A 288 37.44 26.65 25.01
CA PHE A 288 37.25 28.00 24.49
C PHE A 288 37.31 28.03 22.95
N TRP A 289 38.23 27.26 22.36
CA TRP A 289 38.31 27.10 20.91
C TRP A 289 37.03 26.50 20.32
N ILE A 290 36.52 25.41 20.90
CA ILE A 290 35.24 24.79 20.47
C ILE A 290 34.09 25.80 20.57
N MET A 291 34.06 26.57 21.65
CA MET A 291 33.04 27.60 21.88
C MET A 291 33.08 28.70 20.81
N GLU A 292 34.24 29.32 20.59
CA GLU A 292 34.36 30.38 19.58
C GLU A 292 34.14 29.85 18.17
N LYS A 293 34.50 28.59 17.87
CA LYS A 293 34.18 27.94 16.59
C LYS A 293 32.69 27.71 16.41
N THR A 294 32.01 27.17 17.41
CA THR A 294 30.55 26.95 17.37
C THR A 294 29.81 28.28 17.16
N LYS A 295 30.23 29.32 17.88
CA LYS A 295 29.73 30.69 17.73
C LYS A 295 29.97 31.26 16.32
N ALA A 296 31.14 31.01 15.73
CA ALA A 296 31.45 31.43 14.37
C ALA A 296 30.54 30.73 13.34
N ILE A 297 30.30 29.42 13.49
CA ILE A 297 29.39 28.65 12.62
C ILE A 297 27.97 29.22 12.70
N MET A 298 27.45 29.49 13.91
CA MET A 298 26.10 30.06 14.07
C MET A 298 25.98 31.47 13.50
N LYS A 299 27.01 32.31 13.66
CA LYS A 299 27.06 33.63 13.01
C LYS A 299 27.07 33.52 11.48
N HIS A 300 27.78 32.53 10.95
CA HIS A 300 27.82 32.28 9.51
C HIS A 300 26.45 31.81 8.98
N LEU A 301 25.78 30.88 9.66
CA LEU A 301 24.40 30.48 9.32
C LEU A 301 23.44 31.67 9.33
N ARG A 302 23.54 32.54 10.35
CA ARG A 302 22.76 33.78 10.42
C ARG A 302 23.06 34.73 9.27
N SER A 303 24.33 34.86 8.86
CA SER A 303 24.72 35.70 7.71
C SER A 303 24.12 35.22 6.39
N GLN A 304 23.85 33.93 6.27
CA GLN A 304 23.13 33.30 5.16
C GLN A 304 21.60 33.36 5.33
N ASN A 305 21.10 34.12 6.31
CA ASN A 305 19.69 34.25 6.67
C ASN A 305 19.00 32.91 7.02
N VAL A 306 19.75 31.92 7.51
CA VAL A 306 19.17 30.66 8.01
C VAL A 306 18.47 30.96 9.34
N LYS A 307 17.20 30.52 9.46
CA LYS A 307 16.39 30.67 10.69
C LYS A 307 15.91 29.33 11.24
N LEU A 308 16.13 28.23 10.53
CA LEU A 308 15.73 26.89 10.97
C LEU A 308 16.86 25.88 10.78
N LEU A 309 17.13 25.12 11.83
CA LEU A 309 18.07 24.01 11.84
C LEU A 309 17.32 22.72 12.18
N LEU A 310 17.29 21.78 11.24
CA LEU A 310 16.74 20.44 11.43
C LEU A 310 17.90 19.46 11.60
N SER A 311 17.91 18.67 12.68
CA SER A 311 18.98 17.71 12.94
C SER A 311 18.46 16.30 13.15
N SER A 312 19.11 15.32 12.52
CA SER A 312 18.83 13.90 12.79
C SER A 312 19.44 13.43 14.11
N VAL A 313 20.47 14.12 14.62
CA VAL A 313 21.13 13.81 15.88
C VAL A 313 20.77 14.84 16.95
N LYS A 314 21.03 14.49 18.21
CA LYS A 314 20.96 15.46 19.31
C LYS A 314 22.12 16.45 19.18
N GLN A 315 21.84 17.75 19.30
CA GLN A 315 22.88 18.76 19.28
C GLN A 315 23.34 19.09 20.71
N PRO A 316 24.63 19.41 20.92
CA PRO A 316 25.11 19.85 22.23
C PRO A 316 24.49 21.16 22.68
N ASP A 317 24.35 21.36 23.99
CA ASP A 317 23.73 22.57 24.59
C ASP A 317 24.38 23.88 24.11
N LEU A 318 25.69 23.84 23.82
CA LEU A 318 26.43 24.98 23.30
C LEU A 318 25.94 25.42 21.91
N VAL A 319 25.61 24.44 21.05
CA VAL A 319 25.04 24.66 19.71
C VAL A 319 23.64 25.25 19.85
N ILE A 320 22.82 24.68 20.74
CA ILE A 320 21.46 25.13 21.02
C ILE A 320 21.45 26.57 21.54
N TYR A 321 22.33 26.89 22.50
CA TYR A 321 22.49 28.22 23.07
C TYR A 321 22.85 29.26 21.99
N TYR A 322 23.91 29.00 21.20
CA TYR A 322 24.32 29.94 20.16
C TYR A 322 23.32 30.01 19.00
N ALA A 323 22.58 28.95 18.70
CA ALA A 323 21.48 29.01 17.74
C ALA A 323 20.41 30.01 18.21
N GLY A 324 19.99 29.92 19.49
CA GLY A 324 19.02 30.85 20.09
C GLY A 324 19.49 32.31 20.08
N VAL A 325 20.73 32.58 20.48
CA VAL A 325 21.32 33.93 20.42
C VAL A 325 21.36 34.49 19.00
N ASN A 326 21.47 33.63 17.98
CA ASN A 326 21.47 34.04 16.57
C ASN A 326 20.07 34.04 15.94
N GLY A 327 19.01 33.75 16.71
CA GLY A 327 17.63 33.72 16.23
C GLY A 327 17.35 32.55 15.28
N ILE A 328 18.00 31.41 15.50
CA ILE A 328 17.83 30.17 14.73
C ILE A 328 17.00 29.19 15.58
N SER A 329 15.88 28.73 15.05
CA SER A 329 15.08 27.66 15.66
C SER A 329 15.74 26.31 15.41
N VAL A 330 15.72 25.42 16.41
CA VAL A 330 16.38 24.11 16.35
C VAL A 330 15.39 22.99 16.66
N VAL A 331 15.35 21.99 15.79
CA VAL A 331 14.59 20.74 15.98
C VAL A 331 15.56 19.57 15.83
N GLU A 332 15.61 18.70 16.84
CA GLU A 332 16.61 17.63 16.94
C GLU A 332 15.98 16.23 16.92
N CYS A 333 16.84 15.22 16.74
CA CYS A 333 16.50 13.80 16.80
C CYS A 333 15.37 13.41 15.82
N LEU A 334 15.40 13.98 14.61
CA LEU A 334 14.53 13.54 13.52
C LEU A 334 14.92 12.13 13.05
N SER A 335 13.93 11.31 12.75
CA SER A 335 14.20 9.95 12.23
C SER A 335 14.81 10.00 10.82
N SER A 336 15.45 8.90 10.40
CA SER A 336 15.97 8.76 9.04
C SER A 336 14.88 8.95 7.98
N GLU A 337 13.67 8.47 8.29
CA GLU A 337 12.49 8.52 7.43
C GLU A 337 11.96 9.95 7.31
N GLU A 338 11.84 10.69 8.44
CA GLU A 338 11.46 12.10 8.44
C GLU A 338 12.45 12.94 7.61
N VAL A 339 13.76 12.73 7.81
CA VAL A 339 14.80 13.43 7.05
C VAL A 339 14.72 13.07 5.57
N SER A 340 14.54 11.79 5.23
CA SER A 340 14.43 11.33 3.84
C SER A 340 13.19 11.90 3.14
N LEU A 341 12.05 11.96 3.83
CA LEU A 341 10.82 12.58 3.33
C LEU A 341 11.03 14.06 3.02
N ILE A 342 11.59 14.82 3.96
CA ILE A 342 11.85 16.27 3.78
C ILE A 342 12.82 16.48 2.60
N ARG A 343 13.87 15.67 2.50
CA ARG A 343 14.82 15.70 1.38
C ARG A 343 14.15 15.41 0.05
N ARG A 344 13.24 14.44 -0.01
CA ARG A 344 12.53 14.06 -1.24
C ARG A 344 11.50 15.12 -1.68
N ILE A 345 10.88 15.82 -0.73
CA ILE A 345 9.93 16.90 -1.02
C ILE A 345 10.63 18.15 -1.55
N ILE A 346 11.77 18.52 -0.97
CA ILE A 346 12.44 19.79 -1.25
C ILE A 346 13.57 19.63 -2.28
N GLY A 347 14.15 18.42 -2.41
CA GLY A 347 15.31 18.14 -3.26
C GLY A 347 16.65 18.54 -2.64
N LEU A 348 16.73 18.64 -1.30
CA LEU A 348 17.96 19.01 -0.60
C LEU A 348 18.85 17.81 -0.26
N SER A 349 20.17 18.02 -0.33
CA SER A 349 21.17 17.18 0.34
C SER A 349 21.46 17.71 1.76
N PRO A 350 21.82 16.83 2.72
CA PRO A 350 22.16 17.26 4.07
C PRO A 350 23.42 18.11 4.06
N PHE A 351 23.48 19.07 4.97
CA PHE A 351 24.69 19.80 5.28
C PHE A 351 25.60 18.93 6.15
N VAL A 352 26.82 18.73 5.67
CA VAL A 352 27.90 18.13 6.44
C VAL A 352 28.75 19.27 7.00
N PRO A 353 28.89 19.41 8.33
CA PRO A 353 29.73 20.45 8.89
C PRO A 353 31.19 20.23 8.46
N PRO A 354 31.89 21.27 7.93
CA PRO A 354 33.25 21.10 7.46
C PRO A 354 34.21 20.82 8.62
N GLN A 355 35.03 19.77 8.48
CA GLN A 355 36.08 19.42 9.46
C GLN A 355 37.27 20.40 9.43
N ALA A 356 37.45 21.15 8.34
CA ALA A 356 38.46 22.19 8.21
C ALA A 356 37.89 23.43 7.50
N PHE A 357 37.99 24.61 8.16
CA PHE A 357 37.56 25.89 7.62
C PHE A 357 38.65 26.47 6.72
N SER A 358 38.60 26.18 5.42
CA SER A 358 39.30 27.01 4.42
C SER A 358 38.35 27.75 3.48
N GLN A 359 37.12 27.26 3.22
CA GLN A 359 36.05 28.00 2.54
C GLN A 359 34.73 27.24 2.73
N CYS A 360 33.85 27.71 3.63
CA CYS A 360 32.54 27.09 3.85
C CYS A 360 31.52 27.75 2.91
N GLU A 361 31.35 27.23 1.69
CA GLU A 361 30.16 27.51 0.91
C GLU A 361 29.04 26.59 1.41
N ILE A 362 28.12 27.11 2.22
CA ILE A 362 26.87 26.41 2.53
C ILE A 362 26.01 26.48 1.27
N SER A 363 26.22 25.54 0.35
CA SER A 363 25.51 25.49 -0.93
C SER A 363 24.08 24.94 -0.81
N ASN A 364 23.73 24.26 0.28
CA ASN A 364 22.47 23.51 0.40
C ASN A 364 21.55 24.08 1.49
N THR A 365 20.99 25.27 1.25
CA THR A 365 19.87 25.81 2.04
C THR A 365 18.57 25.70 1.23
N ALA A 366 17.42 25.53 1.89
CA ALA A 366 16.12 25.64 1.21
C ALA A 366 15.17 26.60 1.92
N LEU A 367 14.23 27.11 1.14
CA LEU A 367 13.13 27.93 1.62
C LEU A 367 11.97 27.08 2.12
N VAL A 368 11.41 27.49 3.25
CA VAL A 368 10.26 26.91 3.92
C VAL A 368 9.27 28.03 4.19
N LYS A 369 7.98 27.83 3.92
CA LYS A 369 6.95 28.87 4.11
C LYS A 369 6.77 29.30 5.55
N PHE A 370 6.85 28.35 6.48
CA PHE A 370 6.75 28.61 7.91
C PHE A 370 7.25 27.41 8.72
N CYS A 371 7.69 27.67 9.95
CA CYS A 371 7.99 26.66 10.95
C CYS A 371 7.51 27.16 12.31
N LYS A 372 6.53 26.50 12.92
CA LYS A 372 5.87 26.97 14.14
C LYS A 372 5.49 25.84 15.08
N PRO A 373 5.39 26.08 16.40
CA PRO A 373 4.89 25.09 17.34
C PRO A 373 3.40 24.83 17.08
N LEU A 374 3.01 23.57 17.17
CA LEU A 374 1.64 23.11 17.05
C LEU A 374 1.32 22.24 18.27
N ILE A 375 0.25 22.58 18.97
CA ILE A 375 -0.20 21.80 20.12
C ILE A 375 -1.41 21.00 19.70
N LEU A 376 -1.31 19.67 19.76
CA LEU A 376 -2.44 18.77 19.60
C LEU A 376 -2.72 18.14 20.96
N ARG A 377 -3.81 18.59 21.58
CA ARG A 377 -4.18 18.27 22.98
C ARG A 377 -3.09 18.67 23.96
N SER A 378 -2.30 17.72 24.47
CA SER A 378 -1.24 17.95 25.46
C SER A 378 0.17 17.72 24.90
N LYS A 379 0.29 17.28 23.65
CA LYS A 379 1.57 17.04 22.99
C LYS A 379 1.93 18.21 22.08
N ARG A 380 3.21 18.59 22.10
CA ARG A 380 3.78 19.62 21.23
C ARG A 380 4.42 18.96 20.03
N TYR A 381 4.19 19.58 18.88
CA TYR A 381 4.65 19.16 17.57
C TYR A 381 5.28 20.36 16.86
N VAL A 382 6.13 20.09 15.88
CA VAL A 382 6.63 21.11 14.97
C VAL A 382 5.80 21.06 13.69
N HIS A 383 5.22 22.20 13.31
CA HIS A 383 4.46 22.34 12.08
C HIS A 383 5.30 23.05 11.01
N LEU A 384 5.58 22.32 9.93
CA LEU A 384 6.51 22.71 8.88
C LEU A 384 5.79 22.88 7.53
N GLY A 385 5.76 24.11 7.02
CA GLY A 385 5.18 24.42 5.72
C GLY A 385 6.22 24.35 4.61
N LEU A 386 6.33 23.22 3.91
CA LEU A 386 7.35 23.04 2.87
C LEU A 386 6.95 23.67 1.53
N ILE A 387 7.95 24.19 0.81
CA ILE A 387 7.86 24.53 -0.61
C ILE A 387 8.38 23.31 -1.37
N GLY A 388 7.47 22.48 -1.88
CA GLY A 388 7.85 21.26 -2.60
C GLY A 388 8.38 21.56 -3.99
N THR A 389 9.43 20.85 -4.39
CA THR A 389 9.93 20.79 -5.77
C THR A 389 9.32 19.62 -6.55
N CYS A 390 8.73 18.65 -5.83
CA CYS A 390 8.00 17.53 -6.40
C CYS A 390 6.50 17.81 -6.59
N THR A 391 5.83 16.96 -7.36
CA THR A 391 4.40 17.07 -7.68
C THR A 391 3.46 16.75 -6.52
N PHE A 392 4.01 16.19 -5.44
CA PHE A 392 3.32 15.93 -4.19
C PHE A 392 3.23 17.20 -3.35
N ILE A 393 2.02 17.53 -2.89
CA ILE A 393 1.80 18.67 -2.00
C ILE A 393 1.71 18.15 -0.57
N PRO A 394 2.70 18.43 0.30
CA PRO A 394 2.76 17.84 1.62
C PRO A 394 1.59 18.32 2.49
N HIS A 395 0.80 17.36 2.93
CA HIS A 395 -0.20 17.53 3.99
C HIS A 395 -0.04 16.38 4.98
N CYS A 396 -0.40 16.64 6.23
CA CYS A 396 -0.42 15.65 7.28
C CYS A 396 -1.88 15.34 7.68
N VAL A 397 -2.21 14.07 7.80
CA VAL A 397 -3.51 13.65 8.35
C VAL A 397 -3.38 13.53 9.87
N VAL A 398 -4.20 14.27 10.60
CA VAL A 398 -4.33 14.11 12.05
C VAL A 398 -5.55 13.25 12.33
N LEU A 399 -5.34 12.07 12.90
CA LEU A 399 -6.40 11.12 13.25
C LEU A 399 -6.67 11.16 14.75
N CYS A 400 -7.90 11.53 15.09
CA CYS A 400 -8.35 11.61 16.46
C CYS A 400 -9.15 10.35 16.82
N GLY A 401 -9.04 9.91 18.08
CA GLY A 401 -9.86 8.82 18.60
C GLY A 401 -9.82 8.74 20.12
N PRO A 402 -10.86 8.17 20.75
CA PRO A 402 -10.94 8.09 22.21
C PRO A 402 -9.83 7.22 22.81
N VAL A 403 -9.39 6.19 22.08
CA VAL A 403 -8.37 5.23 22.50
C VAL A 403 -7.38 4.96 21.37
N GLN A 404 -6.14 4.63 21.73
CA GLN A 404 -5.04 4.39 20.80
C GLN A 404 -5.39 3.29 19.76
N GLY A 405 -5.96 2.16 20.20
CA GLY A 405 -6.29 1.06 19.28
C GLY A 405 -7.30 1.43 18.18
N LEU A 406 -8.19 2.40 18.41
CA LEU A 406 -9.10 2.88 17.35
C LEU A 406 -8.36 3.73 16.32
N ILE A 407 -7.45 4.58 16.77
CA ILE A 407 -6.62 5.44 15.91
C ILE A 407 -5.78 4.57 15.00
N GLU A 408 -5.04 3.62 15.58
CA GLU A 408 -4.20 2.72 14.81
C GLU A 408 -5.04 1.91 13.80
N GLN A 409 -6.29 1.52 14.13
CA GLN A 409 -7.18 0.87 13.17
C GLN A 409 -7.52 1.78 11.98
N HIS A 410 -7.71 3.08 12.22
CA HIS A 410 -7.97 4.07 11.17
C HIS A 410 -6.70 4.33 10.35
N GLU A 411 -5.53 4.42 10.98
CA GLU A 411 -4.21 4.52 10.34
C GLU A 411 -3.96 3.37 9.37
N ASP A 412 -4.10 2.12 9.84
CA ASP A 412 -3.93 0.92 9.00
C ASP A 412 -4.90 0.91 7.81
N ALA A 413 -6.14 1.35 8.05
CA ALA A 413 -7.15 1.40 7.00
C ALA A 413 -6.82 2.48 5.96
N LEU A 414 -6.35 3.65 6.37
CA LEU A 414 -5.94 4.72 5.46
C LEU A 414 -4.71 4.30 4.64
N HIS A 415 -3.72 3.69 5.27
CA HIS A 415 -2.53 3.17 4.56
C HIS A 415 -2.92 2.08 3.56
N GLY A 416 -3.77 1.15 3.96
CA GLY A 416 -4.29 0.12 3.07
C GLY A 416 -5.12 0.69 1.91
N ALA A 417 -5.88 1.75 2.13
CA ALA A 417 -6.63 2.44 1.07
C ALA A 417 -5.67 3.03 0.02
N PHE A 418 -4.54 3.61 0.43
CA PHE A 418 -3.51 4.09 -0.49
C PHE A 418 -2.91 2.97 -1.34
N LYS A 419 -2.59 1.82 -0.74
CA LYS A 419 -2.10 0.65 -1.48
C LYS A 419 -3.12 0.15 -2.50
N MET A 420 -4.40 0.09 -2.12
CA MET A 420 -5.48 -0.28 -3.04
C MET A 420 -5.57 0.70 -4.22
N LEU A 421 -5.55 2.02 -3.94
CA LEU A 421 -5.57 3.04 -4.97
C LEU A 421 -4.34 2.93 -5.89
N ARG A 422 -3.14 2.72 -5.34
CA ARG A 422 -1.92 2.51 -6.11
C ARG A 422 -2.06 1.36 -7.11
N GLN A 423 -2.68 0.24 -6.72
CA GLN A 423 -2.94 -0.87 -7.66
C GLN A 423 -3.97 -0.51 -8.73
N LEU A 424 -4.96 0.32 -8.40
CA LEU A 424 -5.97 0.77 -9.36
C LEU A 424 -5.40 1.66 -10.47
N PHE A 425 -4.28 2.35 -10.21
CA PHE A 425 -3.58 3.20 -11.19
C PHE A 425 -2.59 2.44 -12.09
N LYS A 426 -2.38 1.14 -11.86
CA LYS A 426 -1.49 0.30 -12.66
C LYS A 426 -2.29 -0.45 -13.72
N ASP A 427 -1.76 -0.51 -14.93
CA ASP A 427 -2.25 -1.46 -15.94
C ASP A 427 -1.82 -2.87 -15.51
N LEU A 428 -2.66 -3.85 -15.81
CA LEU A 428 -2.41 -5.24 -15.48
C LEU A 428 -2.14 -6.01 -16.78
N ASP A 429 -0.92 -6.48 -16.94
CA ASP A 429 -0.55 -7.33 -18.07
C ASP A 429 -1.10 -8.75 -17.87
N LEU A 430 -1.92 -9.21 -18.81
CA LEU A 430 -2.45 -10.56 -18.88
C LEU A 430 -1.75 -11.30 -20.03
N ASN A 431 -1.26 -12.50 -19.75
CA ASN A 431 -0.56 -13.31 -20.74
C ASN A 431 -1.27 -14.65 -20.89
N TYR A 432 -1.86 -14.94 -22.06
CA TYR A 432 -2.54 -16.22 -22.29
C TYR A 432 -2.44 -16.70 -23.73
N MET A 433 -2.79 -17.98 -23.94
CA MET A 433 -2.75 -18.65 -25.25
C MET A 433 -4.16 -19.05 -25.69
N THR A 434 -4.54 -18.73 -26.92
CA THR A 434 -5.79 -19.23 -27.53
C THR A 434 -5.51 -20.40 -28.46
N GLN A 435 -6.14 -21.54 -28.22
CA GLN A 435 -6.22 -22.62 -29.23
C GLN A 435 -7.43 -22.37 -30.13
N THR A 436 -7.20 -22.09 -31.40
CA THR A 436 -8.24 -22.20 -32.43
C THR A 436 -8.39 -23.67 -32.80
N SER A 437 -9.56 -24.25 -32.53
CA SER A 437 -9.86 -25.63 -32.87
C SER A 437 -10.07 -25.77 -34.38
N ASP A 438 -8.99 -26.00 -35.12
CA ASP A 438 -9.08 -26.64 -36.43
C ASP A 438 -8.84 -28.14 -36.25
N GLN A 439 -9.90 -28.91 -36.49
CA GLN A 439 -9.80 -30.36 -36.60
C GLN A 439 -8.90 -30.69 -37.79
N ASN A 440 -7.71 -31.21 -37.52
CA ASN A 440 -7.09 -32.39 -38.16
C ASN A 440 -5.57 -32.34 -38.01
N GLY A 441 -4.98 -33.45 -37.51
CA GLY A 441 -3.55 -33.70 -37.67
C GLY A 441 -2.82 -34.00 -36.36
N THR A 442 -2.61 -35.28 -36.13
CA THR A 442 -1.78 -35.90 -35.11
C THR A 442 -0.36 -35.33 -35.06
N SER A 443 0.10 -34.91 -33.86
CA SER A 443 1.38 -35.33 -33.21
C SER A 443 1.94 -34.25 -32.27
N SER A 444 2.48 -34.75 -31.16
CA SER A 444 3.11 -34.11 -30.01
C SER A 444 4.14 -33.00 -30.31
N LEU A 445 4.21 -31.97 -29.45
CA LEU A 445 5.45 -31.64 -28.72
C LEU A 445 5.21 -30.66 -27.55
N PHE A 446 5.66 -31.03 -26.35
CA PHE A 446 5.86 -30.15 -25.20
C PHE A 446 7.16 -29.36 -25.39
N ILE A 447 7.14 -28.03 -25.18
CA ILE A 447 8.36 -27.27 -24.92
C ILE A 447 8.24 -26.61 -23.54
N TYR A 448 9.00 -27.19 -22.61
CA TYR A 448 9.37 -26.60 -21.33
C TYR A 448 10.29 -25.39 -21.59
N LYS A 449 9.97 -24.21 -21.03
CA LYS A 449 10.98 -23.18 -20.75
C LYS A 449 11.24 -23.15 -19.26
N ASN A 450 12.31 -23.82 -18.85
CA ASN A 450 12.97 -23.57 -17.58
C ASN A 450 13.65 -22.19 -17.65
N SER A 451 13.24 -21.23 -16.83
CA SER A 451 14.11 -20.15 -16.40
C SER A 451 14.89 -20.63 -15.18
N GLY A 452 15.92 -21.43 -15.42
CA GLY A 452 16.99 -21.65 -14.46
C GLY A 452 18.14 -20.74 -14.85
N GLU A 453 18.34 -19.64 -14.12
CA GLU A 453 19.62 -18.94 -14.14
C GLU A 453 20.60 -19.78 -13.34
N SER A 454 21.39 -20.59 -14.04
CA SER A 454 22.62 -21.17 -13.51
C SER A 454 23.80 -20.50 -14.20
N TYR A 455 24.52 -19.67 -13.45
CA TYR A 455 25.86 -19.24 -13.78
C TYR A 455 26.76 -20.48 -13.94
N GLN A 456 27.44 -20.61 -15.09
CA GLN A 456 28.65 -21.40 -15.19
C GLN A 456 29.71 -20.67 -16.02
N ALA A 457 30.86 -20.51 -15.37
CA ALA A 457 32.14 -20.07 -15.91
C ALA A 457 32.74 -21.11 -16.87
N PRO A 458 33.69 -20.73 -17.74
CA PRO A 458 34.34 -21.68 -18.64
C PRO A 458 35.47 -22.48 -17.96
N ASP A 459 35.49 -23.76 -18.32
CA ASP A 459 36.44 -24.81 -17.95
C ASP A 459 37.90 -24.52 -18.33
N THR A 460 38.83 -25.02 -17.51
CA THR A 460 40.11 -25.56 -18.00
C THR A 460 40.53 -26.81 -17.21
N GLY A 461 40.52 -27.96 -17.90
CA GLY A 461 41.60 -28.96 -17.90
C GLY A 461 41.96 -29.73 -16.61
N LYS A 462 41.63 -31.03 -16.59
CA LYS A 462 42.14 -32.05 -15.66
C LYS A 462 43.67 -32.22 -15.72
N GLY A 463 44.29 -32.46 -14.56
CA GLY A 463 45.64 -33.03 -14.45
C GLY A 463 46.15 -33.26 -13.02
N SER A 464 45.81 -34.43 -12.45
CA SER A 464 46.60 -35.28 -11.51
C SER A 464 47.39 -34.70 -10.29
N ILE A 465 46.99 -35.22 -9.12
CA ILE A 465 47.81 -35.86 -8.04
C ILE A 465 48.55 -34.99 -6.98
N GLN A 466 48.32 -35.40 -5.72
CA GLN A 466 49.09 -35.25 -4.46
C GLN A 466 49.07 -33.94 -3.61
N ARG A 467 48.57 -34.11 -2.37
CA ARG A 467 48.93 -33.38 -1.12
C ARG A 467 50.45 -33.52 -0.84
N PRO A 468 51.14 -32.68 -0.01
CA PRO A 468 50.68 -32.14 1.29
C PRO A 468 51.22 -30.75 1.77
N TYR A 469 50.70 -30.30 2.92
CA TYR A 469 51.26 -29.49 4.04
C TYR A 469 52.32 -28.35 3.88
N GLN A 470 52.15 -27.37 4.80
CA GLN A 470 53.13 -26.49 5.50
C GLN A 470 53.42 -25.05 5.02
N ASP A 471 53.02 -24.11 5.89
CA ASP A 471 53.75 -23.01 6.57
C ASP A 471 54.75 -22.05 5.86
N THR A 472 54.76 -20.82 6.41
CA THR A 472 55.82 -19.78 6.48
C THR A 472 56.10 -18.94 5.21
N VAL A 473 55.89 -17.60 5.20
CA VAL A 473 56.64 -16.43 5.78
C VAL A 473 57.77 -15.91 4.85
N VAL A 474 57.96 -14.57 4.84
CA VAL A 474 59.09 -13.76 4.29
C VAL A 474 58.90 -13.26 2.84
N GLU A 475 58.51 -12.00 2.61
CA GLU A 475 59.27 -10.71 2.54
C GLU A 475 59.92 -10.39 1.18
N ASN A 476 59.74 -9.11 0.78
CA ASN A 476 60.69 -8.22 0.08
C ASN A 476 61.06 -8.57 -1.39
N LYS A 477 61.27 -7.63 -2.33
CA LYS A 477 61.50 -6.18 -2.32
C LYS A 477 61.55 -5.66 -3.77
N ASP A 478 61.32 -4.35 -3.94
CA ASP A 478 61.92 -3.40 -4.93
C ASP A 478 61.76 -3.71 -6.44
N GLU A 479 61.58 -2.78 -7.39
CA GLU A 479 61.95 -1.37 -7.56
C GLU A 479 61.15 -0.83 -8.79
N LEU A 480 60.39 0.27 -8.69
CA LEU A 480 60.70 1.62 -9.20
C LEU A 480 61.27 1.74 -10.64
N GLU A 481 60.56 2.42 -11.56
CA GLU A 481 60.93 3.75 -12.10
C GLU A 481 59.92 4.31 -13.14
N LYS A 482 59.48 5.57 -12.89
CA LYS A 482 59.41 6.78 -13.76
C LYS A 482 58.81 6.64 -15.18
N THR A 483 57.90 7.49 -15.72
CA THR A 483 57.85 8.97 -15.70
C THR A 483 56.57 9.48 -16.39
N GLN A 484 55.90 10.46 -15.76
CA GLN A 484 55.30 11.73 -16.27
C GLN A 484 54.44 11.87 -17.56
N THR A 485 53.25 12.47 -17.32
CA THR A 485 52.53 13.54 -18.06
C THR A 485 51.99 13.31 -19.47
N TYR A 486 50.70 13.62 -19.70
CA TYR A 486 50.26 14.85 -20.38
C TYR A 486 48.72 14.97 -20.46
N LEU A 487 48.21 16.15 -20.09
CA LEU A 487 46.91 16.70 -20.48
C LEU A 487 46.83 16.85 -22.01
N LYS A 488 45.65 16.62 -22.60
CA LYS A 488 45.29 17.18 -23.91
C LYS A 488 43.81 17.55 -24.01
N VAL A 489 43.57 18.84 -23.85
CA VAL A 489 42.56 19.64 -24.54
C VAL A 489 42.86 19.59 -26.05
N HIS A 490 41.86 19.58 -26.93
CA HIS A 490 41.93 20.35 -28.18
C HIS A 490 40.55 20.71 -28.70
N SER A 491 40.40 22.01 -28.95
CA SER A 491 39.34 22.68 -29.69
C SER A 491 39.82 23.02 -31.12
N ASN A 492 38.84 23.37 -31.97
CA ASN A 492 38.89 24.23 -33.16
C ASN A 492 38.86 23.58 -34.55
N LEU A 493 37.81 23.94 -35.30
CA LEU A 493 37.86 24.38 -36.69
C LEU A 493 36.81 25.50 -36.87
N VAL A 494 37.20 26.56 -37.59
CA VAL A 494 36.64 27.92 -37.58
C VAL A 494 36.61 28.47 -39.02
N ILE A 495 35.65 29.38 -39.30
CA ILE A 495 35.45 30.30 -40.47
C ILE A 495 34.81 29.66 -41.73
N SER A 496 33.83 30.24 -42.46
CA SER A 496 33.51 31.66 -42.78
C SER A 496 32.04 31.94 -43.23
N ASP A 497 31.66 33.21 -43.09
CA ASP A 497 30.97 34.11 -44.06
C ASP A 497 29.42 34.26 -44.18
N VAL A 498 29.00 35.50 -43.85
CA VAL A 498 28.20 36.49 -44.63
C VAL A 498 26.65 36.53 -44.51
N GLU A 499 26.22 37.64 -43.87
CA GLU A 499 25.12 38.60 -44.14
C GLU A 499 23.68 38.14 -44.49
N LEU A 500 22.70 38.62 -43.71
CA LEU A 500 21.77 39.70 -44.10
C LEU A 500 20.75 40.00 -42.98
N GLU A 501 20.81 41.23 -42.44
CA GLU A 501 19.72 42.24 -42.30
C GLU A 501 18.25 41.77 -42.08
N THR A 502 17.37 42.40 -41.29
CA THR A 502 17.24 43.78 -40.80
C THR A 502 16.04 43.87 -39.81
N TYR A 503 15.90 45.05 -39.17
CA TYR A 503 14.73 45.64 -38.50
C TYR A 503 14.64 45.60 -36.95
N ILE A 504 15.33 46.59 -36.35
CA ILE A 504 14.86 47.42 -35.22
C ILE A 504 14.47 48.78 -35.84
N PRO A 505 13.47 49.55 -35.37
CA PRO A 505 13.73 50.62 -34.37
C PRO A 505 12.57 50.86 -33.37
N TYR A 506 12.84 51.09 -32.07
CA TYR A 506 12.94 52.40 -31.36
C TYR A 506 11.60 53.20 -31.33
N SER A 507 11.18 53.96 -30.31
CA SER A 507 11.89 54.76 -29.29
C SER A 507 10.92 55.23 -28.18
N THR A 508 11.54 55.73 -27.12
CA THR A 508 11.13 56.25 -25.81
C THR A 508 10.52 57.69 -25.82
N PRO A 509 10.57 58.51 -24.74
CA PRO A 509 9.59 58.68 -23.65
C PRO A 509 9.13 60.16 -23.44
N THR A 510 8.11 60.46 -22.62
CA THR A 510 8.07 61.65 -21.70
C THR A 510 6.76 61.78 -20.89
N ASP A 511 6.92 61.88 -19.57
CA ASP A 511 6.32 62.78 -18.56
C ASP A 511 4.84 63.25 -18.51
N THR A 512 4.30 63.06 -17.29
CA THR A 512 3.51 63.98 -16.43
C THR A 512 1.96 64.07 -16.48
N PHE A 513 1.44 64.13 -15.22
CA PHE A 513 0.14 64.61 -14.69
C PHE A 513 -0.93 63.58 -14.25
N GLU A 514 -0.95 63.40 -12.92
CA GLU A 514 -2.09 63.39 -11.95
C GLU A 514 -3.53 63.17 -12.46
N THR A 515 -4.25 62.21 -11.86
CA THR A 515 -5.31 62.45 -10.84
C THR A 515 -5.94 61.13 -10.36
N ASP A 516 -6.44 61.17 -9.12
CA ASP A 516 -7.30 60.25 -8.35
C ASP A 516 -7.98 59.09 -9.10
N GLU A 517 -8.01 57.85 -8.57
CA GLU A 517 -8.97 57.49 -7.52
C GLU A 517 -8.45 56.43 -6.54
N THR A 518 -8.82 56.64 -5.29
CA THR A 518 -8.39 55.96 -4.07
C THR A 518 -9.39 54.90 -3.61
N LEU A 519 -8.84 53.86 -2.96
CA LEU A 519 -9.37 53.07 -1.83
C LEU A 519 -10.52 52.06 -2.12
N LYS A 520 -10.30 50.76 -1.93
CA LYS A 520 -10.21 49.99 -0.67
C LYS A 520 -11.49 50.03 0.21
N CYS A 521 -12.06 48.83 0.35
CA CYS A 521 -12.36 48.16 1.63
C CYS A 521 -13.59 48.54 2.49
N LEU A 522 -14.28 47.45 2.88
CA LEU A 522 -14.71 47.05 4.23
C LEU A 522 -16.09 47.47 4.78
N SER A 523 -16.69 46.48 5.46
CA SER A 523 -17.67 46.58 6.57
C SER A 523 -19.11 46.98 6.18
N LEU A 524 -20.18 46.77 6.95
CA LEU A 524 -20.34 46.44 8.37
C LEU A 524 -21.73 45.79 8.62
N GLU A 525 -21.83 45.12 9.76
CA GLU A 525 -23.00 44.72 10.55
C GLU A 525 -24.16 45.75 10.73
N ARG A 526 -25.40 45.21 10.77
CA ARG A 526 -26.44 45.35 11.84
C ARG A 526 -27.55 46.44 11.79
N ASN A 527 -28.81 45.96 11.95
CA ASN A 527 -29.92 46.38 12.86
C ASN A 527 -31.30 46.30 12.15
N ARG A 528 -32.22 45.40 12.53
CA ARG A 528 -33.21 45.38 13.66
C ARG A 528 -34.47 46.26 13.45
N LEU A 529 -35.65 45.63 13.58
CA LEU A 529 -36.89 46.03 14.30
C LEU A 529 -38.05 45.11 13.85
N THR A 530 -38.46 44.10 14.65
CA THR A 530 -39.63 44.02 15.58
C THR A 530 -41.00 43.90 14.90
N ASP A 531 -41.72 42.79 15.13
CA ASP A 531 -42.94 42.81 15.95
C ASP A 531 -43.39 41.39 16.40
N ASP A 532 -44.07 41.36 17.54
CA ASP A 532 -44.45 40.23 18.38
C ASP A 532 -45.66 39.41 17.89
N SER A 533 -45.76 38.13 18.29
CA SER A 533 -46.96 37.54 18.95
C SER A 533 -46.88 36.00 19.11
N GLU A 534 -46.75 35.54 20.35
CA GLU A 534 -47.32 34.27 20.84
C GLU A 534 -48.69 34.55 21.48
N PRO A 535 -49.61 33.56 21.54
CA PRO A 535 -49.86 32.97 22.85
C PRO A 535 -50.18 31.46 22.87
N LEU A 536 -49.59 30.80 23.88
CA LEU A 536 -50.09 29.74 24.78
C LEU A 536 -51.53 29.18 24.57
N LEU A 537 -51.68 27.83 24.61
CA LEU A 537 -52.51 27.09 25.61
C LEU A 537 -52.57 25.55 25.43
N LYS A 538 -52.17 24.85 26.52
CA LYS A 538 -52.77 23.67 27.18
C LYS A 538 -52.76 22.24 26.55
N ASN A 539 -52.04 21.39 27.32
CA ASN A 539 -52.48 20.17 28.03
C ASN A 539 -52.57 18.79 27.35
N ASN A 540 -51.78 17.88 27.97
CA ASN A 540 -52.08 16.51 28.42
C ASN A 540 -52.38 15.43 27.37
N SER A 541 -51.52 14.40 27.28
CA SER A 541 -51.69 13.15 28.04
C SER A 541 -50.74 12.03 27.59
N THR A 542 -50.24 11.33 28.60
CA THR A 542 -49.67 9.98 28.70
C THR A 542 -50.06 8.88 27.68
N ALA A 543 -49.05 8.03 27.42
CA ALA A 543 -49.08 6.55 27.37
C ALA A 543 -49.53 5.79 26.09
N TYR A 544 -48.60 4.91 25.65
CA TYR A 544 -48.72 3.63 24.94
C TYR A 544 -49.73 3.47 23.78
N SER A 545 -49.24 3.11 22.58
CA SER A 545 -49.64 1.84 21.92
C SER A 545 -48.93 1.56 20.60
N THR A 546 -48.60 0.28 20.45
CA THR A 546 -48.29 -0.53 19.28
C THR A 546 -49.26 -0.38 18.09
N ARG A 547 -48.74 -0.16 16.88
CA ARG A 547 -49.15 -0.68 15.54
C ARG A 547 -48.49 0.24 14.51
N GLY A 548 -48.02 -0.21 13.36
CA GLY A 548 -48.54 -1.24 12.50
C GLY A 548 -48.34 -0.71 11.08
N ASN A 549 -47.84 -1.57 10.21
CA ASN A 549 -47.66 -1.30 8.79
C ASN A 549 -48.89 -0.61 8.19
N ASN A 550 -48.67 0.50 7.50
CA ASN A 550 -49.46 0.83 6.32
C ASN A 550 -48.53 0.90 5.11
N ARG A 551 -48.73 -0.09 4.24
CA ARG A 551 -48.36 -0.06 2.83
C ARG A 551 -48.93 1.20 2.21
N ILE A 552 -48.12 1.86 1.39
CA ILE A 552 -48.63 2.59 0.24
C ILE A 552 -48.21 1.75 -0.96
N ASP A 553 -49.19 1.06 -1.54
CA ASP A 553 -49.09 0.53 -2.90
C ASP A 553 -48.98 1.72 -3.86
N ILE A 554 -47.96 1.72 -4.71
CA ILE A 554 -47.96 2.50 -5.95
C ILE A 554 -47.63 1.51 -7.08
N SER A 555 -48.62 1.37 -7.95
CA SER A 555 -48.61 0.62 -9.20
C SER A 555 -47.47 1.07 -10.13
N TYR A 556 -46.74 0.10 -10.69
CA TYR A 556 -45.76 0.32 -11.75
C TYR A 556 -46.41 0.11 -13.11
N GLU A 557 -46.91 1.20 -13.70
CA GLU A 557 -47.04 1.29 -15.15
C GLU A 557 -46.39 2.61 -15.58
N ASN A 558 -45.50 2.52 -16.58
CA ASN A 558 -44.78 3.60 -17.25
C ASN A 558 -43.55 4.15 -16.53
N LEU A 559 -42.41 3.47 -16.72
CA LEU A 559 -41.08 4.06 -16.56
C LEU A 559 -40.18 3.60 -17.71
N GLN A 560 -40.29 4.32 -18.83
CA GLN A 560 -39.17 4.54 -19.72
C GLN A 560 -38.10 5.32 -18.94
N VAL A 561 -36.87 4.79 -18.96
CA VAL A 561 -35.58 5.45 -18.72
C VAL A 561 -35.70 6.84 -18.06
N THR A 562 -35.79 6.88 -16.73
CA THR A 562 -35.49 8.11 -15.99
C THR A 562 -33.99 8.28 -15.87
N ASN A 563 -33.51 9.28 -16.61
CA ASN A 563 -32.20 9.89 -16.47
C ASN A 563 -31.88 10.18 -14.99
N ILE A 564 -30.74 9.64 -14.55
CA ILE A 564 -30.05 10.05 -13.32
C ILE A 564 -29.65 11.52 -13.51
N THR A 565 -30.43 12.43 -12.93
CA THR A 565 -30.07 13.83 -12.82
C THR A 565 -29.06 13.98 -11.70
N GLY A 566 -27.80 13.77 -12.08
CA GLY A 566 -26.60 13.94 -11.26
C GLY A 566 -25.40 13.57 -12.12
N LYS A 567 -24.92 14.51 -12.93
CA LYS A 567 -23.78 14.34 -13.84
C LYS A 567 -22.59 13.64 -13.16
N GLY A 568 -22.28 12.43 -13.63
CA GLY A 568 -21.08 11.67 -13.29
C GLY A 568 -20.95 10.48 -14.25
N SER A 569 -20.23 10.68 -15.35
CA SER A 569 -20.05 9.70 -16.42
C SER A 569 -19.15 8.54 -15.99
N MET A 570 -19.71 7.37 -15.69
CA MET A 570 -18.95 6.11 -15.73
C MET A 570 -19.17 5.46 -17.08
N LEU A 571 -18.14 5.47 -17.92
CA LEU A 571 -18.18 4.83 -19.23
C LEU A 571 -17.82 3.35 -19.09
N PRO A 572 -18.49 2.45 -19.84
CA PRO A 572 -18.02 1.07 -19.98
C PRO A 572 -16.59 1.08 -20.55
N VAL A 573 -15.72 0.23 -20.03
CA VAL A 573 -14.34 0.11 -20.52
C VAL A 573 -14.38 -0.40 -21.95
N SER A 574 -14.06 0.45 -22.93
CA SER A 574 -13.98 0.03 -24.32
C SER A 574 -12.64 -0.70 -24.58
N CYS A 575 -12.60 -2.01 -24.42
CA CYS A 575 -11.51 -2.82 -24.98
C CYS A 575 -11.70 -2.91 -26.50
N LYS A 576 -10.81 -2.28 -27.27
CA LYS A 576 -10.78 -2.42 -28.72
C LYS A 576 -10.21 -3.79 -29.07
N LEU A 577 -11.00 -4.64 -29.73
CA LEU A 577 -10.50 -5.82 -30.41
C LEU A 577 -9.82 -5.36 -31.72
N GLN A 578 -8.49 -5.39 -31.79
CA GLN A 578 -7.80 -5.30 -33.08
C GLN A 578 -7.85 -6.68 -33.74
N ASN A 579 -8.67 -6.80 -34.79
CA ASN A 579 -8.65 -7.94 -35.70
C ASN A 579 -7.30 -7.98 -36.44
N MET A 580 -6.54 -9.07 -36.31
CA MET A 580 -5.53 -9.41 -37.31
C MET A 580 -5.17 -10.90 -37.30
N GLY A 581 -5.37 -11.54 -38.48
CA GLY A 581 -4.49 -12.56 -39.08
C GLY A 581 -4.31 -13.92 -38.39
N ALA A 582 -4.74 -14.98 -39.05
CA ALA A 582 -4.49 -16.38 -38.70
C ALA A 582 -2.98 -16.72 -38.63
N SER A 583 -2.46 -16.86 -37.41
CA SER A 583 -1.27 -17.63 -37.04
C SER A 583 -1.29 -17.77 -35.51
N GLN A 584 -0.80 -18.89 -34.95
CA GLN A 584 -0.75 -19.10 -33.49
C GLN A 584 -0.03 -17.94 -32.80
N SER A 585 -0.79 -16.99 -32.25
CA SER A 585 -0.27 -15.75 -31.68
C SER A 585 -0.39 -15.80 -30.17
N TYR A 586 0.75 -15.68 -29.49
CA TYR A 586 0.78 -15.29 -28.08
C TYR A 586 0.09 -13.92 -27.99
N LEU A 587 -1.11 -13.87 -27.40
CA LEU A 587 -1.83 -12.62 -27.17
C LEU A 587 -1.45 -12.11 -25.77
N SER A 588 -0.70 -11.02 -25.72
CA SER A 588 -0.59 -10.20 -24.52
C SER A 588 -1.67 -9.12 -24.57
N SER A 589 -2.59 -9.16 -23.61
CA SER A 589 -3.62 -8.13 -23.43
C SER A 589 -3.34 -7.40 -22.12
N SER A 590 -3.40 -6.07 -22.11
CA SER A 590 -3.35 -5.32 -20.86
C SER A 590 -4.75 -4.90 -20.44
N MET A 591 -5.14 -5.24 -19.21
CA MET A 591 -6.32 -4.66 -18.61
C MET A 591 -6.01 -3.21 -18.23
N PRO A 592 -6.83 -2.25 -18.66
CA PRO A 592 -6.56 -0.84 -18.40
C PRO A 592 -6.68 -0.52 -16.92
N ALA A 593 -5.82 0.37 -16.45
CA ALA A 593 -5.94 0.97 -15.13
C ALA A 593 -7.36 1.50 -14.89
N GLY A 594 -7.82 1.46 -13.63
CA GLY A 594 -9.10 2.04 -13.23
C GLY A 594 -10.31 1.12 -13.36
N CYS A 595 -10.12 -0.17 -13.69
CA CYS A 595 -11.21 -1.14 -13.75
C CYS A 595 -11.83 -1.39 -12.37
N VAL A 596 -13.14 -1.13 -12.27
CA VAL A 596 -13.95 -1.33 -11.06
C VAL A 596 -15.23 -2.09 -11.37
N LEU A 597 -15.78 -2.73 -10.34
CA LEU A 597 -17.08 -3.40 -10.37
C LEU A 597 -17.96 -2.95 -9.20
N PRO A 598 -19.30 -3.05 -9.32
CA PRO A 598 -20.18 -2.85 -8.19
C PRO A 598 -19.91 -3.92 -7.11
N VAL A 599 -19.90 -3.50 -5.85
CA VAL A 599 -19.71 -4.41 -4.71
C VAL A 599 -20.86 -5.39 -4.54
N GLY A 600 -20.70 -6.35 -3.60
CA GLY A 600 -21.76 -7.27 -3.20
C GLY A 600 -21.56 -8.70 -3.68
N GLY A 601 -20.33 -9.09 -4.02
CA GLY A 601 -20.00 -10.43 -4.50
C GLY A 601 -20.19 -10.61 -6.00
N ASN A 602 -20.32 -9.51 -6.77
CA ASN A 602 -20.57 -9.58 -8.21
C ASN A 602 -19.38 -10.16 -8.96
N PHE A 603 -18.15 -9.77 -8.59
CA PHE A 603 -16.94 -10.33 -9.19
C PHE A 603 -16.89 -11.86 -9.02
N GLU A 604 -17.16 -12.36 -7.82
CA GLU A 604 -17.16 -13.80 -7.54
C GLU A 604 -18.26 -14.55 -8.29
N ILE A 605 -19.46 -13.97 -8.40
CA ILE A 605 -20.58 -14.56 -9.15
C ILE A 605 -20.29 -14.58 -10.66
N LEU A 606 -19.75 -13.49 -11.20
CA LEU A 606 -19.34 -13.38 -12.60
C LEU A 606 -18.30 -14.43 -12.96
N LEU A 607 -17.21 -14.49 -12.19
CA LEU A 607 -16.12 -15.43 -12.44
C LEU A 607 -16.59 -16.87 -12.29
N HIS A 608 -17.42 -17.17 -11.28
CA HIS A 608 -18.06 -18.48 -11.13
C HIS A 608 -18.87 -18.88 -12.38
N TYR A 609 -19.71 -17.99 -12.90
CA TYR A 609 -20.55 -18.25 -14.07
C TYR A 609 -19.71 -18.56 -15.32
N TYR A 610 -18.70 -17.73 -15.60
CA TYR A 610 -17.84 -17.92 -16.78
C TYR A 610 -16.94 -19.15 -16.65
N LEU A 611 -16.42 -19.45 -15.46
CA LEU A 611 -15.65 -20.67 -15.21
C LEU A 611 -16.48 -21.94 -15.39
N LEU A 612 -17.73 -21.95 -14.93
CA LEU A 612 -18.62 -23.09 -15.16
C LEU A 612 -18.94 -23.27 -16.65
N ASN A 613 -19.14 -22.18 -17.39
CA ASN A 613 -19.38 -22.25 -18.82
C ASN A 613 -18.13 -22.71 -19.59
N TYR A 614 -16.95 -22.27 -19.16
CA TYR A 614 -15.67 -22.77 -19.69
C TYR A 614 -15.53 -24.27 -19.42
N ALA A 615 -15.73 -24.71 -18.18
CA ALA A 615 -15.64 -26.12 -17.80
C ALA A 615 -16.63 -27.03 -18.56
N LYS A 616 -17.81 -26.52 -18.95
CA LYS A 616 -18.76 -27.25 -19.80
C LYS A 616 -18.31 -27.42 -21.25
N LYS A 617 -17.50 -26.48 -21.76
CA LYS A 617 -17.00 -26.47 -23.15
C LYS A 617 -15.74 -27.31 -23.30
N CYS A 618 -14.93 -27.43 -22.25
CA CYS A 618 -13.72 -28.24 -22.25
C CYS A 618 -14.05 -29.72 -22.06
N HIS A 619 -13.56 -30.59 -22.95
CA HIS A 619 -13.66 -32.03 -22.77
C HIS A 619 -12.59 -32.51 -21.77
N GLN A 620 -13.07 -33.09 -20.66
CA GLN A 620 -12.39 -33.99 -19.71
C GLN A 620 -10.86 -33.78 -19.53
N SER A 621 -10.47 -32.62 -18.98
CA SER A 621 -9.10 -32.32 -18.54
C SER A 621 -9.04 -32.07 -17.03
N GLU A 622 -7.86 -32.23 -16.41
CA GLU A 622 -7.60 -31.87 -15.01
C GLU A 622 -7.92 -30.38 -14.73
N GLU A 623 -7.71 -29.52 -15.73
CA GLU A 623 -8.03 -28.09 -15.71
C GLU A 623 -9.53 -27.83 -15.57
N THR A 624 -10.37 -28.69 -16.15
CA THR A 624 -11.84 -28.60 -16.04
C THR A 624 -12.27 -28.82 -14.59
N MET A 625 -11.66 -29.81 -13.93
CA MET A 625 -11.92 -30.11 -12.53
C MET A 625 -11.44 -28.99 -11.61
N VAL A 626 -10.21 -28.49 -11.81
CA VAL A 626 -9.67 -27.34 -11.07
C VAL A 626 -10.56 -26.11 -11.26
N SER A 627 -10.99 -25.84 -12.50
CA SER A 627 -11.91 -24.74 -12.81
C SER A 627 -13.24 -24.88 -12.07
N MET A 628 -13.82 -26.08 -11.97
CA MET A 628 -15.03 -26.33 -11.19
C MET A 628 -14.83 -26.13 -9.69
N ILE A 629 -13.70 -26.59 -9.13
CA ILE A 629 -13.38 -26.42 -7.71
C ILE A 629 -13.24 -24.92 -7.39
N ILE A 630 -12.49 -24.18 -8.22
CA ILE A 630 -12.31 -22.73 -8.08
C ILE A 630 -13.66 -22.01 -8.21
N ALA A 631 -14.44 -22.34 -9.24
CA ALA A 631 -15.76 -21.75 -9.46
C ALA A 631 -16.66 -21.94 -8.23
N ASN A 632 -16.74 -23.14 -7.69
CA ASN A 632 -17.58 -23.43 -6.53
C ASN A 632 -17.07 -22.73 -5.26
N ALA A 633 -15.75 -22.67 -5.07
CA ALA A 633 -15.14 -22.02 -3.91
C ALA A 633 -15.38 -20.50 -3.90
N LEU A 634 -15.41 -19.85 -5.07
CA LEU A 634 -15.71 -18.42 -5.20
C LEU A 634 -17.03 -18.01 -4.55
N LEU A 635 -18.06 -18.86 -4.65
CA LEU A 635 -19.37 -18.59 -4.05
C LEU A 635 -19.35 -18.60 -2.51
N GLY A 636 -18.28 -19.08 -1.88
CA GLY A 636 -18.09 -19.00 -0.43
C GLY A 636 -18.12 -17.57 0.09
N ILE A 637 -17.52 -16.63 -0.65
CA ILE A 637 -17.43 -15.21 -0.29
C ILE A 637 -18.83 -14.56 -0.22
N PRO A 638 -19.64 -14.55 -1.30
CA PRO A 638 -20.99 -13.98 -1.22
C PRO A 638 -21.88 -14.75 -0.24
N ARG A 639 -21.74 -16.08 -0.08
CA ARG A 639 -22.50 -16.82 0.95
C ARG A 639 -22.24 -16.31 2.36
N VAL A 640 -20.99 -16.02 2.70
CA VAL A 640 -20.64 -15.41 4.01
C VAL A 640 -21.19 -13.98 4.09
N LEU A 641 -21.04 -13.17 3.03
CA LEU A 641 -21.52 -11.79 2.99
C LEU A 641 -23.04 -11.67 3.22
N TYR A 642 -23.82 -12.62 2.70
CA TYR A 642 -25.28 -12.63 2.78
C TYR A 642 -25.82 -13.53 3.90
N LYS A 643 -24.96 -14.11 4.75
CA LYS A 643 -25.35 -15.08 5.79
C LYS A 643 -26.44 -14.55 6.74
N SER A 644 -26.42 -13.26 7.04
CA SER A 644 -27.41 -12.62 7.92
C SER A 644 -28.66 -12.08 7.19
N LYS A 645 -28.69 -12.10 5.85
CA LYS A 645 -29.79 -11.53 5.07
C LYS A 645 -30.85 -12.59 4.74
N THR A 646 -32.12 -12.22 4.87
CA THR A 646 -33.27 -13.11 4.66
C THR A 646 -34.16 -12.63 3.50
N GLY A 647 -35.06 -13.51 3.03
CA GLY A 647 -36.02 -13.20 1.97
C GLY A 647 -35.34 -12.82 0.63
N LYS A 648 -35.81 -11.73 0.01
CA LYS A 648 -35.33 -11.23 -1.29
C LYS A 648 -33.84 -10.84 -1.31
N TYR A 649 -33.24 -10.62 -0.14
CA TYR A 649 -31.82 -10.25 0.00
C TYR A 649 -30.92 -11.43 0.38
N SER A 650 -31.48 -12.64 0.43
CA SER A 650 -30.72 -13.86 0.67
C SER A 650 -29.84 -14.21 -0.54
N PHE A 651 -28.74 -14.91 -0.30
CA PHE A 651 -27.80 -15.31 -1.35
C PHE A 651 -28.46 -16.06 -2.52
N PRO A 652 -29.36 -17.06 -2.32
CA PRO A 652 -29.96 -17.78 -3.44
C PRO A 652 -30.75 -16.87 -4.39
N HIS A 653 -31.50 -15.89 -3.85
CA HIS A 653 -32.27 -14.95 -4.66
C HIS A 653 -31.38 -14.02 -5.46
N ILE A 654 -30.32 -13.50 -4.82
CA ILE A 654 -29.34 -12.62 -5.49
C ILE A 654 -28.59 -13.39 -6.58
N TYR A 655 -28.19 -14.62 -6.29
CA TYR A 655 -27.52 -15.49 -7.26
C TYR A 655 -28.40 -15.80 -8.48
N ILE A 656 -29.66 -16.21 -8.26
CA ILE A 656 -30.60 -16.49 -9.37
C ILE A 656 -30.83 -15.24 -10.21
N ARG A 657 -31.03 -14.06 -9.57
CA ARG A 657 -31.20 -12.79 -10.28
C ARG A 657 -29.96 -12.44 -11.11
N ALA A 658 -28.77 -12.62 -10.56
CA ALA A 658 -27.52 -12.37 -11.25
C ALA A 658 -27.34 -13.30 -12.45
N VAL A 659 -27.60 -14.61 -12.29
CA VAL A 659 -27.52 -15.59 -13.39
C VAL A 659 -28.54 -15.28 -14.48
N HIS A 660 -29.77 -14.93 -14.12
CA HIS A 660 -30.80 -14.53 -15.09
C HIS A 660 -30.38 -13.29 -15.89
N ALA A 661 -29.81 -12.27 -15.23
CA ALA A 661 -29.28 -11.09 -15.90
C ALA A 661 -28.15 -11.46 -16.87
N LEU A 662 -27.23 -12.34 -16.47
CA LEU A 662 -26.13 -12.80 -17.32
C LEU A 662 -26.62 -13.62 -18.52
N GLN A 663 -27.64 -14.46 -18.36
CA GLN A 663 -28.25 -15.23 -19.45
C GLN A 663 -28.99 -14.33 -20.45
N THR A 664 -29.55 -13.23 -19.98
CA THR A 664 -30.31 -12.26 -20.80
C THR A 664 -29.46 -11.07 -21.27
N ASN A 665 -28.13 -11.10 -21.05
CA ASN A 665 -27.19 -10.02 -21.36
C ASN A 665 -27.58 -8.66 -20.75
N GLN A 666 -28.25 -8.67 -19.60
CA GLN A 666 -28.59 -7.46 -18.84
C GLN A 666 -27.48 -7.09 -17.85
N PRO A 667 -27.31 -5.79 -17.53
CA PRO A 667 -26.34 -5.36 -16.54
C PRO A 667 -26.70 -5.92 -15.16
N LEU A 668 -25.69 -6.30 -14.39
CA LEU A 668 -25.85 -6.74 -13.01
C LEU A 668 -26.35 -5.57 -12.15
N VAL A 669 -27.59 -5.66 -11.70
CA VAL A 669 -28.17 -4.68 -10.77
C VAL A 669 -27.66 -5.01 -9.36
N SER A 670 -26.72 -4.21 -8.85
CA SER A 670 -26.29 -4.33 -7.46
C SER A 670 -27.37 -3.82 -6.52
N SER A 671 -27.58 -4.54 -5.41
CA SER A 671 -28.40 -4.08 -4.29
C SER A 671 -27.64 -3.15 -3.34
N GLN A 672 -26.31 -3.03 -3.52
CA GLN A 672 -25.42 -2.28 -2.65
C GLN A 672 -24.75 -1.14 -3.43
N THR A 673 -24.71 0.04 -2.81
CA THR A 673 -24.00 1.20 -3.32
C THR A 673 -22.52 1.08 -2.97
N GLY A 674 -21.64 1.11 -3.98
CA GLY A 674 -20.20 1.07 -3.79
C GLY A 674 -19.48 0.38 -4.93
N LEU A 675 -18.18 0.63 -5.02
CA LEU A 675 -17.29 0.04 -6.02
C LEU A 675 -16.18 -0.78 -5.38
N GLU A 676 -15.65 -1.75 -6.10
CA GLU A 676 -14.46 -2.51 -5.75
C GLU A 676 -13.47 -2.58 -6.91
N SER A 677 -12.18 -2.64 -6.61
CA SER A 677 -11.11 -2.74 -7.60
C SER A 677 -11.06 -4.14 -8.20
N VAL A 678 -11.11 -4.23 -9.53
CA VAL A 678 -10.96 -5.50 -10.26
C VAL A 678 -9.53 -6.01 -10.16
N THR A 679 -8.53 -5.13 -10.31
CA THR A 679 -7.11 -5.47 -10.15
C THR A 679 -6.82 -6.06 -8.77
N GLY A 680 -7.41 -5.48 -7.72
CA GLY A 680 -7.30 -6.01 -6.35
C GLY A 680 -7.87 -7.42 -6.23
N LYS A 681 -9.00 -7.72 -6.88
CA LYS A 681 -9.62 -9.06 -6.89
C LYS A 681 -8.81 -10.09 -7.68
N TYR A 682 -8.26 -9.69 -8.83
CA TYR A 682 -7.37 -10.54 -9.60
C TYR A 682 -6.11 -10.91 -8.81
N GLN A 683 -5.47 -9.91 -8.19
CA GLN A 683 -4.29 -10.16 -7.34
C GLN A 683 -4.62 -11.02 -6.12
N LEU A 684 -5.82 -10.88 -5.55
CA LEU A 684 -6.31 -11.72 -4.47
C LEU A 684 -6.43 -13.19 -4.90
N LEU A 685 -7.10 -13.45 -6.03
CA LEU A 685 -7.20 -14.79 -6.60
C LEU A 685 -5.82 -15.43 -6.76
N THR A 686 -4.92 -14.74 -7.46
CA THR A 686 -3.55 -15.19 -7.69
C THR A 686 -2.81 -15.48 -6.39
N SER A 687 -2.93 -14.59 -5.40
CA SER A 687 -2.24 -14.78 -4.11
C SER A 687 -2.79 -15.99 -3.33
N VAL A 688 -4.10 -16.24 -3.40
CA VAL A 688 -4.73 -17.41 -2.77
C VAL A 688 -4.33 -18.70 -3.48
N LEU A 689 -4.32 -18.72 -4.82
CA LEU A 689 -3.89 -19.89 -5.58
C LEU A 689 -2.43 -20.22 -5.30
N GLN A 690 -1.54 -19.22 -5.24
CA GLN A 690 -0.13 -19.41 -4.87
C GLN A 690 0.02 -19.95 -3.44
N CYS A 691 -0.77 -19.48 -2.49
CA CYS A 691 -0.77 -20.02 -1.13
C CYS A 691 -1.24 -21.48 -1.10
N LEU A 692 -2.29 -21.80 -1.85
CA LEU A 692 -2.79 -23.16 -1.99
C LEU A 692 -1.75 -24.09 -2.61
N THR A 693 -1.10 -23.67 -3.70
CA THR A 693 0.02 -24.41 -4.32
C THR A 693 1.11 -24.70 -3.29
N LYS A 694 1.52 -23.72 -2.49
CA LYS A 694 2.50 -23.94 -1.40
C LYS A 694 2.02 -24.99 -0.39
N ILE A 695 0.77 -24.92 0.06
CA ILE A 695 0.19 -25.91 0.98
C ILE A 695 0.21 -27.30 0.36
N LEU A 696 -0.21 -27.44 -0.91
CA LEU A 696 -0.31 -28.72 -1.61
C LEU A 696 1.06 -29.36 -1.88
N THR A 697 2.13 -28.57 -1.95
CA THR A 697 3.50 -29.09 -2.08
C THR A 697 4.09 -29.63 -0.77
N ILE A 698 3.43 -29.45 0.38
CA ILE A 698 3.91 -29.93 1.68
C ILE A 698 3.53 -31.42 1.85
N ASP A 699 4.51 -32.29 1.61
CA ASP A 699 4.35 -33.74 1.79
C ASP A 699 4.45 -34.20 3.26
N LEU A 700 5.22 -33.49 4.09
CA LEU A 700 5.47 -33.84 5.50
C LEU A 700 5.78 -32.60 6.36
N VAL A 701 5.18 -32.52 7.55
CA VAL A 701 5.50 -31.49 8.57
C VAL A 701 6.24 -32.13 9.74
N ILE A 702 7.50 -31.75 9.95
CA ILE A 702 8.33 -32.26 11.06
C ILE A 702 8.41 -31.19 12.14
N THR A 703 7.98 -31.51 13.37
CA THR A 703 8.14 -30.62 14.53
C THR A 703 9.35 -31.08 15.35
N VAL A 704 10.45 -30.33 15.28
CA VAL A 704 11.63 -30.58 16.12
C VAL A 704 11.47 -29.78 17.42
N LYS A 705 11.18 -30.45 18.52
CA LYS A 705 11.22 -29.81 19.85
C LYS A 705 12.68 -29.50 20.18
N ARG A 706 13.03 -28.22 20.39
CA ARG A 706 14.31 -27.88 21.00
C ARG A 706 14.38 -28.55 22.37
N HIS A 707 15.35 -29.43 22.58
CA HIS A 707 15.69 -29.85 23.92
C HIS A 707 16.22 -28.62 24.68
N PRO A 708 15.87 -28.45 25.97
CA PRO A 708 16.49 -27.42 26.79
C PRO A 708 18.01 -27.65 26.73
N GLN A 709 18.77 -26.59 26.42
CA GLN A 709 20.22 -26.63 26.55
C GLN A 709 20.52 -27.12 27.97
N LYS A 710 21.22 -28.25 28.10
CA LYS A 710 21.87 -28.61 29.36
C LYS A 710 22.85 -27.47 29.64
N VAL A 711 22.46 -26.56 30.52
CA VAL A 711 23.41 -25.70 31.21
C VAL A 711 24.27 -26.67 32.00
N HIS A 712 25.45 -27.01 31.47
CA HIS A 712 26.50 -27.57 32.29
C HIS A 712 26.92 -26.42 33.20
N ASN A 713 26.41 -26.44 34.44
CA ASN A 713 27.07 -25.75 35.54
C ASN A 713 28.43 -26.44 35.70
N GLN A 714 29.45 -25.88 35.04
CA GLN A 714 30.80 -25.98 35.53
C GLN A 714 30.93 -24.89 36.59
N ASP A 715 30.50 -25.22 37.80
CA ASP A 715 31.06 -24.61 38.99
C ASP A 715 32.51 -25.12 39.07
N SER A 716 33.43 -24.38 38.46
CA SER A 716 34.83 -24.43 38.86
C SER A 716 34.95 -23.48 40.05
N GLU A 717 34.70 -24.01 41.24
CA GLU A 717 35.52 -23.64 42.39
C GLU A 717 36.96 -24.08 42.08
N ASP A 718 37.92 -23.16 42.25
CA ASP A 718 39.39 -23.24 42.14
C ASP A 718 39.85 -22.00 41.33
N GLU A 719 40.65 -21.03 41.78
CA GLU A 719 41.45 -20.77 42.98
C GLU A 719 41.73 -19.24 43.01
N LEU A 720 41.89 -18.71 44.23
CA LEU A 720 42.80 -17.62 44.68
C LEU A 720 43.05 -16.36 43.81
#